data_AF-A0A4P6L0I4-F1
#
_entry.id   AF-A0A4P6L0I4-F1
#
_cell.length_a   1.000
_cell.length_b   1.000
_cell.length_c   1.000
_cell.angle_alpha   90.00
_cell.angle_beta   90.00
_cell.angle_gamma   90.00
#
_symmetry.space_group_name_H-M   'P 1'
#
loop_
_entity.id
_entity.type
_entity.pdbx_description
1 polymer ?
#
loop_
_entity_poly.entity_id
_entity_poly.type
_entity_poly.pdbx_seq_one_letter_code
_entity_poly.pdbx_strand_id
1 'polypeptide(L)'
;MATTYHAALQELYVAYFNRPADPGGLDYWEGIVEAANGNLSAVSATFAASPEYKDAFAGKTNEQIVDQLYMNLFGHAADAGGKKFYADALTQGRITVDLVVRDIAGGAQGADDVAFSNKAKAALAFTAALDTDAEKAGYAGEDALALAKEFIAGITTDASYAAAVTPAALAEVINDVVHAGTPFVLVDALAALDAANDAVSDFLAETDLDEDEDTDTTEEDIEAAVTAAGEAIEEAGVEGYVDASTAVKAALVSDAQEALVLELADAEKAYATSVAAADKVTGLSDAIEAQTTAADAVEAADEAAADAGAVVLGAVAAYNGFNADADAEVADDGTVTGVIELNDDGELVLADDITEADNKGVTALLNAVIAREEAETAATAAATAAADAALAVEVLDLSDDAEDELVAVGALIELTGTVDEDEAPTVEQILDERAALEAAVEAEEEGAEDALAAFNDAIDAFLTANTTALSEDVVAKADAVDTAQEALDDLNDAVEGLGEAQALMTQLEGLKDNIAFAEESFELNDYNLPRLLTTASVSATSGSDIYLANEDQAAARIVNFGAAGDDVLYIGSGYKLNTTGDITKGVNADLEVFFVKSGTSTNVIVETSAFGSNTATKEVITITLTGVAPADLEFANGIITHA
;
A
#
# COMPACT_ATOMS: atom_id res chain seq x y z
N MET A 1 -18.02 -4.67 17.18
CA MET A 1 -18.79 -4.47 18.43
C MET A 1 -17.83 -3.83 19.44
N ALA A 2 -18.21 -2.74 20.10
CA ALA A 2 -17.30 -2.10 21.07
C ALA A 2 -17.11 -3.03 22.28
N THR A 3 -15.86 -3.45 22.52
CA THR A 3 -15.41 -4.33 23.60
C THR A 3 -15.62 -3.67 24.96
N THR A 4 -16.80 -3.86 25.55
CA THR A 4 -17.27 -3.04 26.69
C THR A 4 -16.83 -3.63 28.02
N TYR A 5 -16.60 -4.95 28.10
CA TYR A 5 -16.27 -5.63 29.36
C TYR A 5 -14.90 -6.34 29.36
N HIS A 6 -14.09 -6.25 28.30
CA HIS A 6 -12.75 -6.86 28.23
C HIS A 6 -11.86 -6.47 29.42
N ALA A 7 -11.82 -5.19 29.81
CA ALA A 7 -11.01 -4.76 30.95
C ALA A 7 -11.44 -5.44 32.26
N ALA A 8 -12.75 -5.53 32.52
CA ALA A 8 -13.29 -6.15 33.72
C ALA A 8 -13.15 -7.69 33.71
N LEU A 9 -13.11 -8.30 32.52
CA LEU A 9 -12.77 -9.72 32.36
C LEU A 9 -11.29 -9.97 32.61
N GLN A 10 -10.40 -9.12 32.11
CA GLN A 10 -8.96 -9.21 32.38
C GLN A 10 -8.65 -9.05 33.87
N GLU A 11 -9.36 -8.16 34.57
CA GLU A 11 -9.32 -8.06 36.03
C GLU A 11 -9.61 -9.41 36.73
N LEU A 12 -10.61 -10.17 36.24
CA LEU A 12 -10.88 -11.51 36.77
C LEU A 12 -9.77 -12.51 36.42
N TYR A 13 -9.25 -12.50 35.19
CA TYR A 13 -8.14 -13.38 34.80
C TYR A 13 -6.88 -13.11 35.64
N VAL A 14 -6.53 -11.83 35.85
CA VAL A 14 -5.44 -11.41 36.74
C VAL A 14 -5.70 -11.87 38.17
N ALA A 15 -6.90 -11.65 38.71
CA ALA A 15 -7.22 -12.00 40.08
C ALA A 15 -7.15 -13.51 40.36
N TYR A 16 -7.74 -14.32 39.48
CA TYR A 16 -7.89 -15.76 39.66
C TYR A 16 -6.64 -16.55 39.23
N PHE A 17 -5.98 -16.11 38.16
CA PHE A 17 -4.94 -16.90 37.49
C PHE A 17 -3.60 -16.17 37.34
N ASN A 18 -3.53 -14.87 37.66
CA ASN A 18 -2.36 -14.01 37.46
C ASN A 18 -1.81 -14.06 36.02
N ARG A 19 -2.69 -14.16 35.03
CA ARG A 19 -2.30 -14.20 33.61
C ARG A 19 -3.31 -13.44 32.76
N PRO A 20 -2.94 -13.08 31.52
CA PRO A 20 -3.89 -12.60 30.53
C PRO A 20 -4.91 -13.67 30.13
N ALA A 21 -6.05 -13.24 29.64
CA ALA A 21 -6.98 -14.11 28.93
C ALA A 21 -6.36 -14.56 27.59
N ASP A 22 -6.73 -15.75 27.10
CA ASP A 22 -6.57 -16.06 25.68
C ASP A 22 -7.64 -15.32 24.87
N PRO A 23 -7.40 -14.96 23.59
CA PRO A 23 -8.35 -14.17 22.80
C PRO A 23 -9.74 -14.81 22.69
N GLY A 24 -9.78 -16.12 22.37
CA GLY A 24 -11.05 -16.85 22.23
C GLY A 24 -11.82 -16.96 23.55
N GLY A 25 -11.12 -17.15 24.67
CA GLY A 25 -11.68 -17.14 26.01
C GLY A 25 -12.24 -15.77 26.39
N LEU A 26 -11.51 -14.69 26.11
CA LEU A 26 -11.96 -13.32 26.39
C LEU A 26 -13.27 -13.01 25.65
N ASP A 27 -13.32 -13.29 24.36
CA ASP A 27 -14.51 -13.08 23.51
C ASP A 27 -15.70 -13.94 23.97
N TYR A 28 -15.46 -15.19 24.34
CA TYR A 28 -16.49 -16.07 24.87
C TYR A 28 -17.12 -15.51 26.15
N TRP A 29 -16.30 -15.02 27.08
CA TRP A 29 -16.78 -14.44 28.32
C TRP A 29 -17.46 -13.09 28.10
N GLU A 30 -16.99 -12.27 27.15
CA GLU A 30 -17.63 -11.01 26.76
C GLU A 30 -19.09 -11.25 26.37
N GLY A 31 -19.36 -12.23 25.49
CA GLY A 31 -20.73 -12.56 25.08
C GLY A 31 -21.63 -13.03 26.23
N ILE A 32 -21.07 -13.73 27.23
CA ILE A 32 -21.80 -14.12 28.44
C ILE A 32 -22.13 -12.92 29.32
N VAL A 33 -21.18 -12.01 29.50
CA VAL A 33 -21.33 -10.82 30.34
C VAL A 33 -22.30 -9.83 29.70
N GLU A 34 -22.21 -9.64 28.40
CA GLU A 34 -23.15 -8.82 27.62
C GLU A 34 -24.58 -9.35 27.76
N ALA A 35 -24.80 -10.66 27.55
CA ALA A 35 -26.10 -11.29 27.75
C ALA A 35 -26.61 -11.19 29.21
N ALA A 36 -25.70 -11.06 30.17
CA ALA A 36 -26.00 -10.87 31.59
C ALA A 36 -26.11 -9.39 32.00
N ASN A 37 -26.14 -8.44 31.05
CA ASN A 37 -26.17 -6.99 31.27
C ASN A 37 -25.00 -6.49 32.14
N GLY A 38 -23.78 -6.94 31.87
CA GLY A 38 -22.57 -6.55 32.59
C GLY A 38 -22.33 -7.28 33.91
N ASN A 39 -23.10 -8.33 34.21
CA ASN A 39 -22.95 -9.06 35.47
C ASN A 39 -21.85 -10.15 35.40
N LEU A 40 -20.73 -9.88 36.08
CA LEU A 40 -19.56 -10.76 36.14
C LEU A 40 -19.68 -11.96 37.08
N SER A 41 -20.76 -12.05 37.87
CA SER A 41 -20.88 -13.05 38.95
C SER A 41 -20.86 -14.49 38.43
N ALA A 42 -21.42 -14.73 37.24
CA ALA A 42 -21.42 -16.05 36.61
C ALA A 42 -20.01 -16.47 36.14
N VAL A 43 -19.24 -15.52 35.60
CA VAL A 43 -17.84 -15.75 35.17
C VAL A 43 -16.97 -16.06 36.38
N SER A 44 -17.03 -15.21 37.41
CA SER A 44 -16.30 -15.37 38.67
C SER A 44 -16.58 -16.73 39.35
N ALA A 45 -17.84 -17.15 39.42
CA ALA A 45 -18.22 -18.46 39.95
C ALA A 45 -17.66 -19.63 39.11
N THR A 46 -17.57 -19.46 37.80
CA THR A 46 -17.03 -20.48 36.89
C THR A 46 -15.51 -20.60 37.01
N PHE A 47 -14.80 -19.47 37.12
CA PHE A 47 -13.35 -19.44 37.35
C PHE A 47 -12.98 -20.10 38.68
N ALA A 48 -13.70 -19.79 39.76
CA ALA A 48 -13.49 -20.44 41.06
C ALA A 48 -13.72 -21.96 41.03
N ALA A 49 -14.50 -22.45 40.07
CA ALA A 49 -14.78 -23.88 39.90
C ALA A 49 -13.85 -24.57 38.90
N SER A 50 -12.99 -23.84 38.19
CA SER A 50 -12.14 -24.38 37.12
C SER A 50 -11.07 -25.34 37.67
N PRO A 51 -10.63 -26.33 36.88
CA PRO A 51 -9.48 -27.16 37.23
C PRO A 51 -8.22 -26.33 37.49
N GLU A 52 -7.90 -25.38 36.59
CA GLU A 52 -6.75 -24.48 36.72
C GLU A 52 -6.73 -23.77 38.09
N TYR A 53 -7.88 -23.26 38.53
CA TYR A 53 -7.98 -22.63 39.84
C TYR A 53 -7.79 -23.63 40.98
N LYS A 54 -8.49 -24.77 40.93
CA LYS A 54 -8.41 -25.79 41.98
C LYS A 54 -6.99 -26.34 42.15
N ASP A 55 -6.27 -26.51 41.05
CA ASP A 55 -4.90 -27.03 41.03
C ASP A 55 -3.92 -25.96 41.56
N ALA A 56 -4.08 -24.70 41.17
CA ALA A 56 -3.27 -23.59 41.67
C ALA A 56 -3.33 -23.43 43.20
N PHE A 57 -4.47 -23.77 43.82
CA PHE A 57 -4.68 -23.68 45.27
C PHE A 57 -4.67 -25.05 45.98
N ALA A 58 -4.44 -26.15 45.27
CA ALA A 58 -4.42 -27.49 45.84
C ALA A 58 -3.35 -27.60 46.94
N GLY A 59 -3.74 -28.12 48.10
CA GLY A 59 -2.81 -28.32 49.24
C GLY A 59 -2.35 -27.05 49.96
N LYS A 60 -2.78 -25.85 49.53
CA LYS A 60 -2.52 -24.59 50.25
C LYS A 60 -3.45 -24.42 51.46
N THR A 61 -2.95 -23.81 52.54
CA THR A 61 -3.80 -23.38 53.67
C THR A 61 -4.61 -22.14 53.28
N ASN A 62 -5.67 -21.85 54.03
CA ASN A 62 -6.46 -20.65 53.78
C ASN A 62 -5.63 -19.35 53.91
N GLU A 63 -4.60 -19.29 54.77
CA GLU A 63 -3.69 -18.14 54.79
C GLU A 63 -2.85 -18.04 53.51
N GLN A 64 -2.35 -19.17 52.99
CA GLN A 64 -1.58 -19.21 51.75
C GLN A 64 -2.43 -18.85 50.53
N ILE A 65 -3.70 -19.25 50.52
CA ILE A 65 -4.67 -18.84 49.48
C ILE A 65 -4.81 -17.31 49.50
N VAL A 66 -5.05 -16.71 50.67
CA VAL A 66 -5.21 -15.25 50.78
C VAL A 66 -3.94 -14.51 50.36
N ASP A 67 -2.76 -14.99 50.76
CA ASP A 67 -1.49 -14.39 50.32
C ASP A 67 -1.31 -14.44 48.80
N GLN A 68 -1.64 -15.56 48.17
CA GLN A 68 -1.53 -15.69 46.73
C GLN A 68 -2.49 -14.74 45.99
N LEU A 69 -3.71 -14.55 46.50
CA LEU A 69 -4.66 -13.59 45.92
C LEU A 69 -4.11 -12.15 45.97
N TYR A 70 -3.48 -11.77 47.08
CA TYR A 70 -2.82 -10.47 47.19
C TYR A 70 -1.61 -10.35 46.23
N MET A 71 -0.82 -11.42 46.05
CA MET A 71 0.28 -11.42 45.08
C MET A 71 -0.23 -11.30 43.63
N ASN A 72 -1.30 -12.01 43.28
CA ASN A 72 -1.91 -11.95 41.95
C ASN A 72 -2.40 -10.52 41.65
N LEU A 73 -3.19 -9.96 42.58
CA LEU A 73 -3.82 -8.65 42.41
C LEU A 73 -2.83 -7.48 42.50
N PHE A 74 -1.92 -7.50 43.49
CA PHE A 74 -1.16 -6.32 43.90
C PHE A 74 0.37 -6.51 43.90
N GLY A 75 0.87 -7.74 43.70
CA GLY A 75 2.31 -8.03 43.69
C GLY A 75 2.99 -8.01 45.08
N HIS A 76 2.21 -8.03 46.16
CA HIS A 76 2.73 -8.18 47.53
C HIS A 76 1.83 -9.08 48.37
N ALA A 77 2.32 -9.58 49.52
CA ALA A 77 1.55 -10.43 50.42
C ALA A 77 0.53 -9.63 51.26
N ALA A 78 -0.48 -10.32 51.80
CA ALA A 78 -1.48 -9.70 52.67
C ALA A 78 -0.89 -9.28 54.02
N ASP A 79 -1.41 -8.18 54.58
CA ASP A 79 -1.10 -7.80 55.96
C ASP A 79 -1.60 -8.87 56.95
N ALA A 80 -0.98 -8.93 58.13
CA ALA A 80 -1.29 -9.98 59.10
C ALA A 80 -2.76 -9.98 59.57
N GLY A 81 -3.40 -8.80 59.62
CA GLY A 81 -4.80 -8.65 60.03
C GLY A 81 -5.76 -9.10 58.94
N GLY A 82 -5.59 -8.59 57.71
CA GLY A 82 -6.39 -8.97 56.54
C GLY A 82 -6.29 -10.47 56.23
N LYS A 83 -5.06 -11.01 56.22
CA LYS A 83 -4.79 -12.44 56.04
C LYS A 83 -5.58 -13.32 57.00
N LYS A 84 -5.49 -12.98 58.29
CA LYS A 84 -6.17 -13.72 59.35
C LYS A 84 -7.69 -13.62 59.22
N PHE A 85 -8.22 -12.45 58.90
CA PHE A 85 -9.66 -12.23 58.75
C PHE A 85 -10.26 -13.14 57.66
N TYR A 86 -9.70 -13.10 56.45
CA TYR A 86 -10.19 -13.92 55.34
C TYR A 86 -9.92 -15.41 55.56
N ALA A 87 -8.76 -15.80 56.09
CA ALA A 87 -8.45 -17.19 56.35
C ALA A 87 -9.36 -17.83 57.41
N ASP A 88 -9.69 -17.11 58.49
CA ASP A 88 -10.65 -17.58 59.51
C ASP A 88 -12.05 -17.73 58.91
N ALA A 89 -12.46 -16.82 58.02
CA ALA A 89 -13.77 -16.84 57.37
C ALA A 89 -13.92 -18.00 56.37
N LEU A 90 -12.87 -18.29 55.59
CA LEU A 90 -12.77 -19.46 54.72
C LEU A 90 -12.79 -20.76 55.52
N THR A 91 -12.04 -20.85 56.62
CA THR A 91 -11.98 -22.03 57.49
C THR A 91 -13.35 -22.37 58.09
N GLN A 92 -14.15 -21.35 58.37
CA GLN A 92 -15.49 -21.49 58.94
C GLN A 92 -16.58 -21.67 57.88
N GLY A 93 -16.23 -21.68 56.59
CA GLY A 93 -17.17 -21.78 55.48
C GLY A 93 -18.16 -20.62 55.40
N ARG A 94 -17.82 -19.46 55.97
CA ARG A 94 -18.70 -18.27 55.97
C ARG A 94 -18.66 -17.53 54.63
N ILE A 95 -17.52 -17.59 53.97
CA ILE A 95 -17.27 -17.06 52.64
C ILE A 95 -16.55 -18.13 51.82
N THR A 96 -16.70 -18.04 50.51
CA THR A 96 -15.97 -18.83 49.53
C THR A 96 -14.84 -17.97 48.96
N VAL A 97 -13.89 -18.59 48.25
CA VAL A 97 -12.71 -17.86 47.77
C VAL A 97 -13.08 -16.81 46.71
N ASP A 98 -14.14 -17.02 45.92
CA ASP A 98 -14.65 -16.02 44.97
C ASP A 98 -15.11 -14.73 45.66
N LEU A 99 -15.74 -14.83 46.83
CA LEU A 99 -16.13 -13.66 47.62
C LEU A 99 -14.90 -12.97 48.22
N VAL A 100 -13.86 -13.72 48.58
CA VAL A 100 -12.58 -13.15 49.05
C VAL A 100 -11.91 -12.36 47.92
N VAL A 101 -11.83 -12.92 46.71
CA VAL A 101 -11.28 -12.22 45.53
C VAL A 101 -12.02 -10.92 45.27
N ARG A 102 -13.36 -10.97 45.22
CA ARG A 102 -14.20 -9.79 44.99
C ARG A 102 -14.00 -8.72 46.07
N ASP A 103 -13.97 -9.12 47.34
CA ASP A 103 -13.86 -8.18 48.46
C ASP A 103 -12.45 -7.56 48.54
N ILE A 104 -11.39 -8.31 48.20
CA ILE A 104 -10.01 -7.78 48.12
C ILE A 104 -9.87 -6.83 46.92
N ALA A 105 -10.27 -7.25 45.73
CA ALA A 105 -10.18 -6.43 44.52
C ALA A 105 -10.99 -5.13 44.65
N GLY A 106 -12.22 -5.20 45.15
CA GLY A 106 -13.06 -4.03 45.40
C GLY A 106 -12.59 -3.12 46.56
N GLY A 107 -11.63 -3.60 47.36
CA GLY A 107 -10.99 -2.84 48.44
C GLY A 107 -9.63 -2.24 48.06
N ALA A 108 -9.18 -2.41 46.81
CA ALA A 108 -7.91 -1.87 46.32
C ALA A 108 -7.89 -0.33 46.44
N GLN A 109 -6.75 0.21 46.88
CA GLN A 109 -6.55 1.66 47.01
C GLN A 109 -5.06 2.00 46.91
N GLY A 110 -4.73 3.22 46.48
CA GLY A 110 -3.35 3.68 46.43
C GLY A 110 -2.49 2.80 45.50
N ALA A 111 -1.39 2.26 46.01
CA ALA A 111 -0.49 1.42 45.22
C ALA A 111 -1.14 0.11 44.75
N ASP A 112 -2.05 -0.46 45.54
CA ASP A 112 -2.76 -1.70 45.21
C ASP A 112 -3.68 -1.50 44.00
N ASP A 113 -4.37 -0.35 43.93
CA ASP A 113 -5.24 0.03 42.80
C ASP A 113 -4.42 0.28 41.53
N VAL A 114 -3.27 0.96 41.67
CA VAL A 114 -2.32 1.17 40.55
C VAL A 114 -1.80 -0.16 40.01
N ALA A 115 -1.34 -1.05 40.88
CA ALA A 115 -0.83 -2.37 40.47
C ALA A 115 -1.92 -3.18 39.75
N PHE A 116 -3.11 -3.26 40.33
CA PHE A 116 -4.21 -4.06 39.77
C PHE A 116 -4.68 -3.52 38.42
N SER A 117 -4.89 -2.20 38.31
CA SER A 117 -5.30 -1.56 37.06
C SER A 117 -4.25 -1.75 35.95
N ASN A 118 -2.96 -1.60 36.28
CA ASN A 118 -1.89 -1.78 35.30
C ASN A 118 -1.71 -3.22 34.86
N LYS A 119 -1.88 -4.20 35.76
CA LYS A 119 -1.93 -5.61 35.39
C LYS A 119 -3.07 -5.91 34.43
N ALA A 120 -4.27 -5.39 34.70
CA ALA A 120 -5.43 -5.59 33.81
C ALA A 120 -5.22 -4.94 32.43
N LYS A 121 -4.64 -3.74 32.37
CA LYS A 121 -4.28 -3.08 31.10
C LYS A 121 -3.22 -3.85 30.33
N ALA A 122 -2.19 -4.35 31.01
CA ALA A 122 -1.14 -5.14 30.38
C ALA A 122 -1.66 -6.49 29.89
N ALA A 123 -2.54 -7.13 30.65
CA ALA A 123 -3.23 -8.33 30.23
C ALA A 123 -4.08 -8.07 28.98
N LEU A 124 -4.76 -6.92 28.90
CA LEU A 124 -5.48 -6.52 27.70
C LEU A 124 -4.55 -6.33 26.50
N ALA A 125 -3.42 -5.63 26.68
CA ALA A 125 -2.43 -5.43 25.63
C ALA A 125 -1.84 -6.75 25.14
N PHE A 126 -1.48 -7.65 26.06
CA PHE A 126 -0.98 -8.99 25.75
C PHE A 126 -1.98 -9.81 24.95
N THR A 127 -3.24 -9.88 25.40
CA THR A 127 -4.27 -10.63 24.66
C THR A 127 -4.54 -10.02 23.28
N ALA A 128 -4.44 -8.69 23.15
CA ALA A 128 -4.59 -8.03 21.86
C ALA A 128 -3.41 -8.31 20.91
N ALA A 129 -2.21 -8.53 21.45
CA ALA A 129 -1.00 -8.89 20.69
C ALA A 129 -0.94 -10.38 20.31
N LEU A 130 -1.90 -11.21 20.74
CA LEU A 130 -2.07 -12.58 20.21
C LEU A 130 -3.02 -12.53 19.02
N ASP A 131 -2.60 -11.94 17.90
CA ASP A 131 -3.48 -11.59 16.79
C ASP A 131 -3.38 -12.56 15.60
N THR A 132 -2.30 -13.33 15.49
CA THR A 132 -2.14 -14.42 14.53
C THR A 132 -2.72 -15.74 15.05
N ASP A 133 -3.00 -16.69 14.14
CA ASP A 133 -3.45 -18.03 14.53
C ASP A 133 -2.34 -18.84 15.21
N ALA A 134 -1.08 -18.61 14.83
CA ALA A 134 0.08 -19.24 15.45
C ALA A 134 0.26 -18.79 16.90
N GLU A 135 0.18 -17.48 17.16
CA GLU A 135 0.28 -16.94 18.53
C GLU A 135 -0.85 -17.44 19.43
N LYS A 136 -2.09 -17.42 18.91
CA LYS A 136 -3.25 -17.95 19.64
C LYS A 136 -3.09 -19.43 19.98
N ALA A 137 -2.56 -20.22 19.06
CA ALA A 137 -2.28 -21.64 19.29
C ALA A 137 -1.12 -21.84 20.28
N GLY A 138 -0.09 -21.01 20.20
CA GLY A 138 1.10 -21.04 21.06
C GLY A 138 0.83 -20.55 22.49
N TYR A 139 -0.24 -19.80 22.74
CA TYR A 139 -0.67 -19.50 24.11
C TYR A 139 -1.37 -20.69 24.80
N ALA A 140 -0.67 -21.82 24.87
CA ALA A 140 -1.15 -23.08 25.42
C ALA A 140 -0.05 -23.85 26.15
N GLY A 141 -0.43 -24.72 27.08
CA GLY A 141 0.53 -25.53 27.84
C GLY A 141 1.05 -24.87 29.11
N GLU A 142 1.78 -25.62 29.93
CA GLU A 142 2.20 -25.16 31.26
C GLU A 142 3.28 -24.07 31.18
N ASP A 143 4.23 -24.21 30.27
CA ASP A 143 5.39 -23.30 30.14
C ASP A 143 4.99 -21.93 29.58
N ALA A 144 4.18 -21.89 28.50
CA ALA A 144 3.60 -20.65 27.97
C ALA A 144 2.79 -19.89 29.02
N LEU A 145 1.95 -20.60 29.79
CA LEU A 145 1.17 -20.00 30.86
C LEU A 145 2.04 -19.54 32.04
N ALA A 146 3.20 -20.15 32.26
CA ALA A 146 4.14 -19.71 33.28
C ALA A 146 4.78 -18.36 32.92
N LEU A 147 5.22 -18.20 31.66
CA LEU A 147 5.78 -16.94 31.16
C LEU A 147 4.75 -15.81 31.16
N ALA A 148 3.53 -16.07 30.70
CA ALA A 148 2.46 -15.08 30.76
C ALA A 148 2.10 -14.67 32.21
N LYS A 149 2.27 -15.60 33.18
CA LYS A 149 2.11 -15.28 34.60
C LYS A 149 3.27 -14.43 35.13
N GLU A 150 4.48 -14.69 34.68
CA GLU A 150 5.67 -13.91 35.02
C GLU A 150 5.56 -12.47 34.50
N PHE A 151 5.13 -12.30 33.24
CA PHE A 151 4.83 -11.01 32.65
C PHE A 151 3.87 -10.18 33.53
N ILE A 152 2.71 -10.73 33.88
CA ILE A 152 1.73 -10.04 34.75
C ILE A 152 2.26 -9.86 36.18
N ALA A 153 3.08 -10.77 36.70
CA ALA A 153 3.67 -10.63 38.03
C ALA A 153 4.63 -9.43 38.13
N GLY A 154 5.37 -9.12 37.07
CA GLY A 154 6.32 -8.00 37.01
C GLY A 154 5.68 -6.61 37.04
N ILE A 155 4.37 -6.52 36.78
CA ILE A 155 3.67 -5.24 36.58
C ILE A 155 3.04 -4.80 37.89
N THR A 156 3.64 -3.80 38.55
CA THR A 156 3.18 -3.30 39.87
C THR A 156 3.13 -1.78 39.98
N THR A 157 3.69 -1.06 39.00
CA THR A 157 3.76 0.40 38.95
C THR A 157 3.47 0.90 37.53
N ASP A 158 3.16 2.19 37.40
CA ASP A 158 3.00 2.83 36.07
C ASP A 158 4.27 2.71 35.22
N ALA A 159 5.44 2.76 35.84
CA ALA A 159 6.72 2.62 35.14
C ALA A 159 6.96 1.20 34.61
N SER A 160 6.69 0.17 35.43
CA SER A 160 6.79 -1.23 34.96
C SER A 160 5.77 -1.55 33.88
N TYR A 161 4.57 -0.96 33.96
CA TYR A 161 3.56 -1.09 32.91
C TYR A 161 4.04 -0.45 31.61
N ALA A 162 4.43 0.82 31.65
CA ALA A 162 4.83 1.56 30.46
C ALA A 162 6.02 0.90 29.73
N ALA A 163 6.96 0.30 30.45
CA ALA A 163 8.06 -0.45 29.86
C ALA A 163 7.59 -1.79 29.23
N ALA A 164 6.72 -2.53 29.93
CA ALA A 164 6.29 -3.87 29.53
C ALA A 164 5.34 -3.89 28.32
N VAL A 165 4.64 -2.79 28.03
CA VAL A 165 3.68 -2.71 26.91
C VAL A 165 4.19 -1.90 25.72
N THR A 166 5.49 -1.57 25.67
CA THR A 166 6.09 -1.08 24.43
C THR A 166 5.99 -2.17 23.35
N PRO A 167 5.82 -1.83 22.06
CA PRO A 167 5.67 -2.83 21.00
C PRO A 167 6.79 -3.89 21.01
N ALA A 168 8.06 -3.45 21.09
CA ALA A 168 9.20 -4.36 21.12
C ALA A 168 9.20 -5.28 22.36
N ALA A 169 8.99 -4.75 23.57
CA ALA A 169 8.99 -5.58 24.77
C ALA A 169 7.80 -6.54 24.82
N LEU A 170 6.65 -6.13 24.28
CA LEU A 170 5.47 -6.99 24.24
C LEU A 170 5.65 -8.11 23.23
N ALA A 171 6.18 -7.81 22.04
CA ALA A 171 6.51 -8.80 21.01
C ALA A 171 7.49 -9.85 21.54
N GLU A 172 8.55 -9.44 22.26
CA GLU A 172 9.50 -10.37 22.89
C GLU A 172 8.80 -11.35 23.86
N VAL A 173 7.92 -10.84 24.73
CA VAL A 173 7.18 -11.70 25.68
C VAL A 173 6.20 -12.62 24.96
N ILE A 174 5.51 -12.15 23.92
CA ILE A 174 4.61 -12.98 23.11
C ILE A 174 5.41 -14.08 22.43
N ASN A 175 6.53 -13.74 21.81
CA ASN A 175 7.44 -14.66 21.18
C ASN A 175 7.90 -15.78 22.13
N ASP A 176 8.40 -15.41 23.32
CA ASP A 176 8.80 -16.35 24.37
C ASP A 176 7.65 -17.31 24.76
N VAL A 177 6.44 -16.75 24.93
CA VAL A 177 5.25 -17.52 25.30
C VAL A 177 4.88 -18.52 24.20
N VAL A 178 4.90 -18.09 22.94
CA VAL A 178 4.52 -18.92 21.79
C VAL A 178 5.54 -20.04 21.58
N HIS A 179 6.83 -19.75 21.70
CA HIS A 179 7.89 -20.76 21.70
C HIS A 179 7.68 -21.80 22.81
N ALA A 180 7.42 -21.35 24.04
CA ALA A 180 7.20 -22.25 25.17
C ALA A 180 5.94 -23.12 25.02
N GLY A 181 4.93 -22.65 24.29
CA GLY A 181 3.69 -23.40 24.04
C GLY A 181 3.70 -24.25 22.77
N THR A 182 4.75 -24.13 21.96
CA THR A 182 4.89 -24.85 20.69
C THR A 182 6.02 -25.88 20.80
N PRO A 183 5.71 -27.17 21.02
CA PRO A 183 6.73 -28.20 21.16
C PRO A 183 7.63 -28.26 19.91
N PHE A 184 8.95 -28.20 20.11
CA PHE A 184 9.89 -28.28 19.01
C PHE A 184 9.86 -29.67 18.36
N VAL A 185 9.59 -29.67 17.07
CA VAL A 185 9.72 -30.82 16.18
C VAL A 185 10.55 -30.36 14.99
N LEU A 186 11.73 -30.94 14.81
CA LEU A 186 12.71 -30.46 13.84
C LEU A 186 12.14 -30.31 12.41
N VAL A 187 11.33 -31.28 11.96
CA VAL A 187 10.73 -31.22 10.61
C VAL A 187 9.72 -30.09 10.49
N ASP A 188 8.91 -29.84 11.53
CA ASP A 188 7.91 -28.78 11.54
C ASP A 188 8.59 -27.40 11.64
N ALA A 189 9.66 -27.29 12.43
CA ALA A 189 10.48 -26.07 12.52
C ALA A 189 11.18 -25.76 11.18
N LEU A 190 11.71 -26.77 10.50
CA LEU A 190 12.28 -26.60 9.15
C LEU A 190 11.23 -26.14 8.14
N ALA A 191 10.02 -26.71 8.18
CA ALA A 191 8.93 -26.30 7.31
C ALA A 191 8.43 -24.88 7.62
N ALA A 192 8.41 -24.48 8.89
CA ALA A 192 8.04 -23.12 9.29
C ALA A 192 9.07 -22.08 8.81
N LEU A 193 10.37 -22.38 8.93
CA LEU A 193 11.43 -21.52 8.41
C LEU A 193 11.38 -21.40 6.88
N ASP A 194 11.15 -22.51 6.18
CA ASP A 194 10.97 -22.53 4.72
C ASP A 194 9.78 -21.65 4.29
N ALA A 195 8.61 -21.84 4.92
CA ALA A 195 7.42 -21.04 4.66
C ALA A 195 7.60 -19.54 4.98
N ALA A 196 8.37 -19.19 6.02
CA ALA A 196 8.66 -17.80 6.35
C ALA A 196 9.58 -17.14 5.30
N ASN A 197 10.57 -17.88 4.78
CA ASN A 197 11.42 -17.40 3.68
C ASN A 197 10.63 -17.25 2.38
N ASP A 198 9.79 -18.24 2.05
CA ASP A 198 8.90 -18.19 0.89
C ASP A 198 7.96 -16.98 0.98
N ALA A 199 7.39 -16.69 2.15
CA ALA A 199 6.50 -15.54 2.33
C ALA A 199 7.19 -14.20 2.04
N VAL A 200 8.47 -14.03 2.40
CA VAL A 200 9.25 -12.84 2.00
C VAL A 200 9.46 -12.83 0.49
N SER A 201 9.85 -13.95 -0.10
CA SER A 201 10.09 -14.05 -1.55
C SER A 201 8.82 -13.75 -2.35
N ASP A 202 7.68 -14.30 -1.94
CA ASP A 202 6.37 -14.11 -2.58
C ASP A 202 5.94 -12.65 -2.44
N PHE A 203 6.09 -12.04 -1.26
CA PHE A 203 5.77 -10.62 -1.05
C PHE A 203 6.59 -9.70 -1.97
N LEU A 204 7.89 -9.98 -2.09
CA LEU A 204 8.79 -9.21 -2.95
C LEU A 204 8.47 -9.40 -4.44
N ALA A 205 8.08 -10.60 -4.87
CA ALA A 205 7.67 -10.85 -6.26
C ALA A 205 6.28 -10.27 -6.60
N GLU A 206 5.36 -10.22 -5.64
CA GLU A 206 4.03 -9.61 -5.83
C GLU A 206 4.06 -8.09 -5.77
N THR A 207 5.05 -7.52 -5.09
CA THR A 207 5.30 -6.08 -5.07
C THR A 207 6.05 -5.73 -6.36
N ASP A 208 5.42 -5.01 -7.29
CA ASP A 208 6.04 -4.59 -8.57
C ASP A 208 6.43 -3.10 -8.49
N LEU A 209 7.62 -2.82 -7.97
CA LEU A 209 8.17 -1.47 -7.79
C LEU A 209 9.40 -1.18 -8.65
N ASP A 210 9.95 -2.17 -9.35
CA ASP A 210 11.16 -2.01 -10.17
C ASP A 210 10.88 -1.72 -11.66
N GLU A 211 9.60 -1.71 -12.05
CA GLU A 211 9.09 -1.50 -13.41
C GLU A 211 9.66 -2.49 -14.45
N ASP A 212 10.15 -3.65 -14.00
CA ASP A 212 10.73 -4.70 -14.85
C ASP A 212 9.94 -6.01 -14.70
N GLU A 213 9.17 -6.37 -15.73
CA GLU A 213 8.37 -7.61 -15.76
C GLU A 213 9.21 -8.90 -15.58
N ASP A 214 10.55 -8.82 -15.71
CA ASP A 214 11.48 -9.95 -15.60
C ASP A 214 12.24 -10.00 -14.25
N THR A 215 12.07 -9.05 -13.32
CA THR A 215 12.69 -9.06 -11.99
C THR A 215 11.70 -8.87 -10.84
N ASP A 216 12.11 -9.29 -9.63
CA ASP A 216 11.33 -9.12 -8.41
C ASP A 216 11.85 -7.89 -7.65
N THR A 217 10.96 -7.13 -7.02
CA THR A 217 11.32 -6.02 -6.12
C THR A 217 12.26 -6.51 -5.02
N THR A 218 13.24 -5.68 -4.65
CA THR A 218 14.15 -5.98 -3.54
C THR A 218 13.80 -5.19 -2.27
N GLU A 219 14.37 -5.61 -1.14
CA GLU A 219 14.31 -4.82 0.10
C GLU A 219 14.89 -3.41 -0.10
N GLU A 220 15.96 -3.27 -0.90
CA GLU A 220 16.56 -1.97 -1.21
C GLU A 220 15.61 -1.07 -2.01
N ASP A 221 14.77 -1.64 -2.88
CA ASP A 221 13.79 -0.90 -3.67
C ASP A 221 12.65 -0.36 -2.80
N ILE A 222 12.19 -1.14 -1.82
CA ILE A 222 11.18 -0.67 -0.85
C ILE A 222 11.76 0.46 0.03
N GLU A 223 13.02 0.34 0.48
CA GLU A 223 13.69 1.41 1.21
C GLU A 223 13.87 2.67 0.35
N ALA A 224 14.20 2.50 -0.93
CA ALA A 224 14.30 3.59 -1.89
C ALA A 224 12.94 4.27 -2.13
N ALA A 225 11.85 3.51 -2.21
CA ALA A 225 10.50 4.04 -2.35
C ALA A 225 10.08 4.90 -1.15
N VAL A 226 10.37 4.47 0.09
CA VAL A 226 10.13 5.28 1.29
C VAL A 226 10.96 6.58 1.25
N THR A 227 12.19 6.51 0.75
CA THR A 227 13.06 7.68 0.63
C THR A 227 12.53 8.66 -0.41
N ALA A 228 12.18 8.17 -1.61
CA ALA A 228 11.62 8.96 -2.70
C ALA A 228 10.29 9.63 -2.30
N ALA A 229 9.41 8.91 -1.61
CA ALA A 229 8.16 9.49 -1.09
C ALA A 229 8.42 10.59 -0.04
N GLY A 230 9.48 10.45 0.76
CA GLY A 230 9.93 11.52 1.65
C GLY A 230 10.47 12.75 0.91
N GLU A 231 11.16 12.56 -0.20
CA GLU A 231 11.62 13.66 -1.07
C GLU A 231 10.45 14.35 -1.78
N ALA A 232 9.43 13.61 -2.22
CA ALA A 232 8.21 14.16 -2.81
C ALA A 232 7.46 15.10 -1.86
N ILE A 233 7.43 14.81 -0.56
CA ILE A 233 6.85 15.72 0.45
C ILE A 233 7.63 17.04 0.53
N GLU A 234 8.96 16.99 0.37
CA GLU A 234 9.78 18.20 0.36
C GLU A 234 9.59 19.01 -0.94
N GLU A 235 9.43 18.33 -2.07
CA GLU A 235 9.05 18.93 -3.36
C GLU A 235 7.67 19.59 -3.32
N ALA A 236 6.71 18.99 -2.60
CA ALA A 236 5.39 19.55 -2.32
C ALA A 236 5.38 20.68 -1.27
N GLY A 237 6.55 21.23 -0.92
CA GLY A 237 6.67 22.47 -0.15
C GLY A 237 6.96 22.31 1.35
N VAL A 238 7.18 21.10 1.86
CA VAL A 238 7.54 20.88 3.27
C VAL A 238 9.07 20.90 3.45
N GLU A 239 9.66 22.10 3.40
CA GLU A 239 11.12 22.28 3.49
C GLU A 239 11.76 21.59 4.71
N GLY A 240 12.84 20.85 4.49
CA GLY A 240 13.58 20.16 5.54
C GLY A 240 12.91 18.91 6.09
N TYR A 241 11.88 18.38 5.41
CA TYR A 241 11.19 17.17 5.80
C TYR A 241 12.15 15.97 5.89
N VAL A 242 12.99 15.75 4.88
CA VAL A 242 13.86 14.56 4.81
C VAL A 242 14.81 14.50 6.01
N ASP A 243 15.43 15.64 6.36
CA ASP A 243 16.41 15.79 7.44
C ASP A 243 15.78 15.84 8.85
N ALA A 244 14.45 15.98 8.95
CA ALA A 244 13.78 16.09 10.24
C ALA A 244 13.76 14.76 11.01
N SER A 245 13.80 14.83 12.34
CA SER A 245 13.59 13.65 13.17
C SER A 245 12.18 13.08 13.00
N THR A 246 12.00 11.77 13.16
CA THR A 246 10.68 11.09 13.08
C THR A 246 9.59 11.78 13.92
N ALA A 247 9.95 12.28 15.11
CA ALA A 247 9.01 12.96 16.01
C ALA A 247 8.53 14.35 15.50
N VAL A 248 9.19 14.91 14.49
CA VAL A 248 8.93 16.25 13.95
C VAL A 248 8.31 16.19 12.54
N LYS A 249 8.59 15.14 11.75
CA LYS A 249 8.05 14.96 10.39
C LYS A 249 6.54 15.12 10.30
N ALA A 250 5.79 14.47 11.19
CA ALA A 250 4.33 14.57 11.23
C ALA A 250 3.83 16.01 11.55
N ALA A 251 4.56 16.75 12.38
CA ALA A 251 4.20 18.13 12.71
C ALA A 251 4.46 19.07 11.52
N LEU A 252 5.57 18.88 10.79
CA LEU A 252 5.90 19.67 9.60
C LEU A 252 4.82 19.55 8.52
N VAL A 253 4.39 18.31 8.22
CA VAL A 253 3.32 18.06 7.25
C VAL A 253 2.01 18.71 7.69
N SER A 254 1.62 18.51 8.96
CA SER A 254 0.38 19.10 9.50
C SER A 254 0.39 20.63 9.42
N ASP A 255 1.51 21.27 9.77
CA ASP A 255 1.64 22.73 9.71
C ASP A 255 1.59 23.23 8.25
N ALA A 256 2.18 22.50 7.30
CA ALA A 256 2.17 22.85 5.88
C ALA A 256 0.76 22.70 5.25
N GLN A 257 0.07 21.59 5.53
CA GLN A 257 -1.32 21.39 5.10
C GLN A 257 -2.24 22.48 5.65
N GLU A 258 -2.10 22.85 6.93
CA GLU A 258 -2.87 23.95 7.52
C GLU A 258 -2.57 25.30 6.83
N ALA A 259 -1.32 25.55 6.44
CA ALA A 259 -0.94 26.75 5.72
C ALA A 259 -1.55 26.80 4.30
N LEU A 260 -1.46 25.72 3.53
CA LEU A 260 -2.03 25.63 2.18
C LEU A 260 -3.55 25.73 2.18
N VAL A 261 -4.23 25.13 3.16
CA VAL A 261 -5.69 25.30 3.34
C VAL A 261 -6.07 26.76 3.59
N LEU A 262 -5.26 27.51 4.34
CA LEU A 262 -5.49 28.94 4.56
C LEU A 262 -5.23 29.76 3.29
N GLU A 263 -4.19 29.42 2.53
CA GLU A 263 -3.87 30.06 1.26
C GLU A 263 -4.99 29.87 0.23
N LEU A 264 -5.49 28.65 0.07
CA LEU A 264 -6.65 28.35 -0.75
C LEU A 264 -7.88 29.17 -0.31
N ALA A 265 -8.18 29.21 0.99
CA ALA A 265 -9.34 29.97 1.48
C ALA A 265 -9.21 31.48 1.23
N ASP A 266 -7.99 32.03 1.31
CA ASP A 266 -7.71 33.43 0.99
C ASP A 266 -7.81 33.68 -0.53
N ALA A 267 -7.36 32.75 -1.38
CA ALA A 267 -7.53 32.80 -2.83
C ALA A 267 -9.01 32.75 -3.24
N GLU A 268 -9.78 31.79 -2.71
CA GLU A 268 -11.23 31.66 -2.98
C GLU A 268 -11.99 32.93 -2.60
N LYS A 269 -11.61 33.55 -1.48
CA LYS A 269 -12.20 34.81 -1.03
C LYS A 269 -11.81 35.98 -1.92
N ALA A 270 -10.58 36.03 -2.42
CA ALA A 270 -10.16 37.02 -3.39
C ALA A 270 -10.93 36.86 -4.71
N TYR A 271 -11.06 35.63 -5.20
CA TYR A 271 -11.87 35.30 -6.38
C TYR A 271 -13.33 35.73 -6.20
N ALA A 272 -13.99 35.33 -5.12
CA ALA A 272 -15.35 35.76 -4.83
C ALA A 272 -15.51 37.29 -4.73
N THR A 273 -14.47 38.01 -4.30
CA THR A 273 -14.47 39.48 -4.28
C THR A 273 -14.39 40.07 -5.69
N SER A 274 -13.55 39.49 -6.57
CA SER A 274 -13.42 39.91 -7.97
C SER A 274 -14.71 39.64 -8.77
N VAL A 275 -15.33 38.45 -8.62
CA VAL A 275 -16.61 38.11 -9.25
C VAL A 275 -17.72 39.08 -8.79
N ALA A 276 -17.78 39.40 -7.50
CA ALA A 276 -18.75 40.38 -6.98
C ALA A 276 -18.51 41.81 -7.51
N ALA A 277 -17.30 42.12 -8.01
CA ALA A 277 -17.04 43.37 -8.71
C ALA A 277 -17.53 43.30 -10.15
N ALA A 278 -17.25 42.21 -10.87
CA ALA A 278 -17.74 41.96 -12.23
C ALA A 278 -19.28 41.93 -12.31
N ASP A 279 -19.97 41.31 -11.34
CA ASP A 279 -21.43 41.24 -11.25
C ASP A 279 -22.15 42.60 -11.20
N LYS A 280 -21.42 43.68 -10.91
CA LYS A 280 -21.98 45.05 -10.97
C LYS A 280 -22.23 45.49 -12.41
N VAL A 281 -21.53 44.88 -13.37
CA VAL A 281 -21.75 45.02 -14.81
C VAL A 281 -22.67 43.89 -15.25
N THR A 282 -23.83 44.24 -15.81
CA THR A 282 -24.84 43.24 -16.18
C THR A 282 -24.31 42.36 -17.31
N GLY A 283 -24.25 41.05 -17.08
CA GLY A 283 -23.83 40.05 -18.07
C GLY A 283 -22.32 39.83 -18.17
N LEU A 284 -21.49 40.60 -17.46
CA LEU A 284 -20.03 40.47 -17.56
C LEU A 284 -19.52 39.14 -17.01
N SER A 285 -20.00 38.69 -15.85
CA SER A 285 -19.59 37.39 -15.28
C SER A 285 -19.93 36.22 -16.20
N ASP A 286 -21.12 36.23 -16.81
CA ASP A 286 -21.53 35.21 -17.79
C ASP A 286 -20.65 35.25 -19.05
N ALA A 287 -20.24 36.46 -19.49
CA ALA A 287 -19.35 36.63 -20.64
C ALA A 287 -17.92 36.15 -20.34
N ILE A 288 -17.41 36.39 -19.12
CA ILE A 288 -16.10 35.89 -18.67
C ILE A 288 -16.13 34.36 -18.65
N GLU A 289 -17.16 33.74 -18.09
CA GLU A 289 -17.32 32.27 -18.08
C GLU A 289 -17.37 31.70 -19.51
N ALA A 290 -18.08 32.38 -20.42
CA ALA A 290 -18.13 32.00 -21.83
C ALA A 290 -16.76 32.15 -22.53
N GLN A 291 -16.00 33.21 -22.21
CA GLN A 291 -14.64 33.41 -22.73
C GLN A 291 -13.70 32.31 -22.28
N THR A 292 -13.69 31.98 -20.98
CA THR A 292 -12.90 30.86 -20.43
C THR A 292 -13.28 29.55 -21.11
N THR A 293 -14.58 29.23 -21.19
CA THR A 293 -15.06 28.00 -21.85
C THR A 293 -14.65 27.92 -23.32
N ALA A 294 -14.67 29.05 -24.03
CA ALA A 294 -14.27 29.08 -25.43
C ALA A 294 -12.76 28.96 -25.61
N ALA A 295 -11.95 29.49 -24.69
CA ALA A 295 -10.50 29.29 -24.68
C ALA A 295 -10.14 27.81 -24.46
N ASP A 296 -10.79 27.14 -23.50
CA ASP A 296 -10.60 25.70 -23.26
C ASP A 296 -10.97 24.87 -24.50
N ALA A 297 -12.03 25.27 -25.21
CA ALA A 297 -12.45 24.62 -26.46
C ALA A 297 -11.43 24.80 -27.59
N VAL A 298 -10.69 25.91 -27.63
CA VAL A 298 -9.57 26.11 -28.57
C VAL A 298 -8.45 25.13 -28.26
N GLU A 299 -8.00 25.06 -27.01
CA GLU A 299 -6.93 24.14 -26.60
C GLU A 299 -7.28 22.68 -26.95
N ALA A 300 -8.49 22.25 -26.63
CA ALA A 300 -8.97 20.91 -26.94
C ALA A 300 -9.05 20.64 -28.46
N ALA A 301 -9.46 21.63 -29.26
CA ALA A 301 -9.56 21.47 -30.70
C ALA A 301 -8.19 21.47 -31.39
N ASP A 302 -7.24 22.29 -30.92
CA ASP A 302 -5.86 22.31 -31.38
C ASP A 302 -5.14 20.99 -31.05
N GLU A 303 -5.35 20.42 -29.85
CA GLU A 303 -4.83 19.10 -29.49
C GLU A 303 -5.40 18.01 -30.40
N ALA A 304 -6.72 18.03 -30.64
CA ALA A 304 -7.36 17.09 -31.57
C ALA A 304 -6.82 17.20 -33.00
N ALA A 305 -6.54 18.42 -33.49
CA ALA A 305 -5.92 18.65 -34.79
C ALA A 305 -4.47 18.12 -34.84
N ALA A 306 -3.69 18.32 -33.77
CA ALA A 306 -2.33 17.80 -33.64
C ALA A 306 -2.30 16.26 -33.65
N ASP A 307 -3.21 15.62 -32.91
CA ASP A 307 -3.38 14.17 -32.88
C ASP A 307 -3.79 13.61 -34.24
N ALA A 308 -4.76 14.24 -34.91
CA ALA A 308 -5.16 13.86 -36.26
C ALA A 308 -3.98 13.98 -37.25
N GLY A 309 -3.16 15.03 -37.12
CA GLY A 309 -1.92 15.19 -37.87
C GLY A 309 -0.92 14.04 -37.63
N ALA A 310 -0.76 13.59 -36.39
CA ALA A 310 0.08 12.43 -36.06
C ALA A 310 -0.45 11.13 -36.69
N VAL A 311 -1.79 10.95 -36.72
CA VAL A 311 -2.43 9.82 -37.41
C VAL A 311 -2.18 9.86 -38.91
N VAL A 312 -2.25 11.03 -39.55
CA VAL A 312 -1.90 11.21 -40.97
C VAL A 312 -0.46 10.79 -41.24
N LEU A 313 0.51 11.20 -40.40
CA LEU A 313 1.91 10.78 -40.55
C LEU A 313 2.07 9.26 -40.47
N GLY A 314 1.37 8.60 -39.55
CA GLY A 314 1.33 7.13 -39.45
C GLY A 314 0.71 6.48 -40.69
N ALA A 315 -0.39 7.04 -41.21
CA ALA A 315 -1.07 6.53 -42.39
C ALA A 315 -0.23 6.68 -43.68
N VAL A 316 0.48 7.82 -43.85
CA VAL A 316 1.45 8.04 -44.94
C VAL A 316 2.58 7.03 -44.86
N ALA A 317 3.17 6.82 -43.68
CA ALA A 317 4.23 5.84 -43.49
C ALA A 317 3.77 4.41 -43.84
N ALA A 318 2.55 4.03 -43.43
CA ALA A 318 1.98 2.74 -43.78
C ALA A 318 1.74 2.61 -45.29
N TYR A 319 1.16 3.64 -45.91
CA TYR A 319 0.92 3.69 -47.36
C TYR A 319 2.22 3.55 -48.16
N ASN A 320 3.24 4.35 -47.86
CA ASN A 320 4.55 4.29 -48.52
C ASN A 320 5.25 2.93 -48.27
N GLY A 321 5.04 2.33 -47.09
CA GLY A 321 5.54 0.99 -46.76
C GLY A 321 4.89 -0.13 -47.58
N PHE A 322 3.59 -0.02 -47.92
CA PHE A 322 2.90 -1.02 -48.73
C PHE A 322 3.12 -0.86 -50.24
N ASN A 323 3.41 0.35 -50.71
CA ASN A 323 3.51 0.68 -52.13
C ASN A 323 4.95 1.08 -52.46
N ALA A 324 5.77 0.09 -52.84
CA ALA A 324 7.16 0.32 -53.24
C ALA A 324 7.22 1.32 -54.42
N ASP A 325 8.02 2.37 -54.27
CA ASP A 325 8.16 3.54 -55.16
C ASP A 325 7.13 4.69 -54.94
N ALA A 326 6.20 4.57 -53.98
CA ALA A 326 5.36 5.68 -53.56
C ALA A 326 6.09 6.66 -52.63
N ASP A 327 5.80 7.95 -52.78
CA ASP A 327 6.30 9.06 -51.97
C ASP A 327 5.13 10.02 -51.71
N ALA A 328 4.14 9.55 -50.97
CA ALA A 328 2.95 10.33 -50.66
C ALA A 328 3.30 11.49 -49.73
N GLU A 329 3.04 12.71 -50.20
CA GLU A 329 3.06 13.94 -49.42
C GLU A 329 1.64 14.51 -49.40
N VAL A 330 1.16 14.84 -48.20
CA VAL A 330 -0.15 15.48 -48.00
C VAL A 330 0.06 16.98 -48.08
N ALA A 331 -0.65 17.64 -49.00
CA ALA A 331 -0.63 19.08 -49.14
C ALA A 331 -1.46 19.77 -48.04
N ASP A 332 -1.36 21.09 -47.99
CA ASP A 332 -2.10 21.92 -47.02
C ASP A 332 -3.62 21.82 -47.22
N ASP A 333 -4.09 21.52 -48.44
CA ASP A 333 -5.51 21.30 -48.77
C ASP A 333 -5.95 19.83 -48.63
N GLY A 334 -5.13 19.01 -47.96
CA GLY A 334 -5.35 17.58 -47.77
C GLY A 334 -5.11 16.72 -49.01
N THR A 335 -4.87 17.30 -50.19
CA THR A 335 -4.65 16.50 -51.40
C THR A 335 -3.33 15.73 -51.35
N VAL A 336 -3.30 14.57 -52.01
CA VAL A 336 -2.08 13.76 -52.16
C VAL A 336 -1.90 13.51 -53.65
N THR A 337 -0.84 14.06 -54.23
CA THR A 337 -0.64 14.07 -55.69
C THR A 337 -0.79 12.67 -56.30
N GLY A 338 -1.80 12.51 -57.15
CA GLY A 338 -2.07 11.26 -57.89
C GLY A 338 -2.78 10.18 -57.09
N VAL A 339 -3.22 10.46 -55.86
CA VAL A 339 -3.84 9.48 -54.97
C VAL A 339 -5.13 10.00 -54.32
N ILE A 340 -5.11 11.22 -53.79
CA ILE A 340 -6.25 11.89 -53.16
C ILE A 340 -6.44 13.25 -53.84
N GLU A 341 -7.67 13.54 -54.28
CA GLU A 341 -8.04 14.78 -54.96
C GLU A 341 -9.35 15.35 -54.39
N LEU A 342 -9.62 16.62 -54.68
CA LEU A 342 -10.90 17.26 -54.38
C LEU A 342 -11.90 17.02 -55.53
N ASN A 343 -13.13 16.63 -55.20
CA ASN A 343 -14.21 16.49 -56.18
C ASN A 343 -14.86 17.85 -56.54
N ASP A 344 -15.85 17.84 -57.43
CA ASP A 344 -16.60 19.06 -57.84
C ASP A 344 -17.33 19.75 -56.67
N ASP A 345 -17.59 19.02 -55.59
CA ASP A 345 -18.22 19.50 -54.36
C ASP A 345 -17.18 19.94 -53.30
N GLY A 346 -15.87 19.85 -53.61
CA GLY A 346 -14.77 20.20 -52.71
C GLY A 346 -14.46 19.16 -51.63
N GLU A 347 -14.94 17.91 -51.77
CA GLU A 347 -14.66 16.84 -50.82
C GLU A 347 -13.43 16.03 -51.25
N LEU A 348 -12.62 15.62 -50.26
CA LEU A 348 -11.48 14.73 -50.49
C LEU A 348 -11.97 13.33 -50.87
N VAL A 349 -11.52 12.86 -52.02
CA VAL A 349 -11.83 11.53 -52.56
C VAL A 349 -10.57 10.88 -53.11
N LEU A 350 -10.61 9.56 -53.33
CA LEU A 350 -9.57 8.89 -54.09
C LEU A 350 -9.60 9.37 -55.55
N ALA A 351 -8.43 9.62 -56.12
CA ALA A 351 -8.31 9.98 -57.53
C ALA A 351 -8.81 8.87 -58.47
N ASP A 352 -9.16 9.24 -59.70
CA ASP A 352 -9.62 8.30 -60.72
C ASP A 352 -8.68 7.06 -60.86
N ASP A 353 -9.27 5.87 -60.92
CA ASP A 353 -8.61 4.56 -60.99
C ASP A 353 -7.78 4.14 -59.74
N ILE A 354 -7.78 4.91 -58.65
CA ILE A 354 -7.15 4.53 -57.39
C ILE A 354 -8.08 3.64 -56.56
N THR A 355 -7.60 2.45 -56.23
CA THR A 355 -8.32 1.51 -55.36
C THR A 355 -7.40 0.89 -54.31
N GLU A 356 -7.96 0.45 -53.20
CA GLU A 356 -7.25 -0.29 -52.14
C GLU A 356 -6.54 -1.57 -52.64
N ALA A 357 -7.03 -2.15 -53.73
CA ALA A 357 -6.44 -3.36 -54.31
C ALA A 357 -5.07 -3.08 -54.97
N ASP A 358 -4.95 -1.92 -55.61
CA ASP A 358 -3.77 -1.49 -56.34
C ASP A 358 -2.88 -0.51 -55.54
N ASN A 359 -3.46 0.15 -54.53
CA ASN A 359 -2.80 1.12 -53.64
C ASN A 359 -3.15 0.78 -52.19
N LYS A 360 -2.38 -0.10 -51.57
CA LYS A 360 -2.70 -0.60 -50.22
C LYS A 360 -2.48 0.49 -49.17
N GLY A 361 -3.41 0.59 -48.22
CA GLY A 361 -3.42 1.62 -47.18
C GLY A 361 -4.03 2.95 -47.65
N VAL A 362 -4.46 3.08 -48.90
CA VAL A 362 -4.96 4.36 -49.44
C VAL A 362 -6.26 4.81 -48.79
N THR A 363 -7.13 3.87 -48.42
CA THR A 363 -8.38 4.18 -47.72
C THR A 363 -8.11 4.69 -46.31
N ALA A 364 -7.13 4.11 -45.62
CA ALA A 364 -6.72 4.54 -44.29
C ALA A 364 -6.09 5.93 -44.34
N LEU A 365 -5.26 6.19 -45.37
CA LEU A 365 -4.70 7.52 -45.63
C LEU A 365 -5.80 8.55 -45.91
N LEU A 366 -6.75 8.27 -46.81
CA LEU A 366 -7.87 9.18 -47.10
C LEU A 366 -8.66 9.52 -45.84
N ASN A 367 -9.04 8.52 -45.04
CA ASN A 367 -9.79 8.74 -43.81
C ASN A 367 -9.00 9.57 -42.78
N ALA A 368 -7.69 9.33 -42.65
CA ALA A 368 -6.84 10.10 -41.76
C ALA A 368 -6.76 11.58 -42.19
N VAL A 369 -6.60 11.84 -43.48
CA VAL A 369 -6.57 13.20 -44.01
C VAL A 369 -7.92 13.89 -43.79
N ILE A 370 -9.05 13.26 -44.11
CA ILE A 370 -10.38 13.84 -43.86
C ILE A 370 -10.55 14.20 -42.37
N ALA A 371 -10.15 13.30 -41.46
CA ALA A 371 -10.25 13.56 -40.03
C ALA A 371 -9.38 14.75 -39.57
N ARG A 372 -8.19 14.94 -40.19
CA ARG A 372 -7.34 16.12 -39.93
C ARG A 372 -8.03 17.40 -40.41
N GLU A 373 -8.55 17.44 -41.64
CA GLU A 373 -9.25 18.62 -42.16
C GLU A 373 -10.49 18.97 -41.32
N GLU A 374 -11.24 17.96 -40.87
CA GLU A 374 -12.38 18.15 -39.95
C GLU A 374 -11.93 18.72 -38.59
N ALA A 375 -10.81 18.23 -38.03
CA ALA A 375 -10.26 18.73 -36.77
C ALA A 375 -9.70 20.15 -36.90
N GLU A 376 -8.99 20.48 -37.98
CA GLU A 376 -8.48 21.82 -38.27
C GLU A 376 -9.62 22.83 -38.51
N THR A 377 -10.70 22.39 -39.15
CA THR A 377 -11.94 23.18 -39.28
C THR A 377 -12.58 23.44 -37.91
N ALA A 378 -12.63 22.43 -37.05
CA ALA A 378 -13.15 22.58 -35.69
C ALA A 378 -12.27 23.51 -34.84
N ALA A 379 -10.95 23.43 -34.97
CA ALA A 379 -10.00 24.34 -34.32
C ALA A 379 -10.21 25.79 -34.77
N THR A 380 -10.37 26.01 -36.08
CA THR A 380 -10.70 27.34 -36.63
C THR A 380 -12.02 27.86 -36.07
N ALA A 381 -13.07 27.03 -36.03
CA ALA A 381 -14.37 27.42 -35.48
C ALA A 381 -14.31 27.73 -33.98
N ALA A 382 -13.55 26.96 -33.21
CA ALA A 382 -13.30 27.22 -31.79
C ALA A 382 -12.56 28.55 -31.60
N ALA A 383 -11.54 28.82 -32.41
CA ALA A 383 -10.78 30.08 -32.36
C ALA A 383 -11.68 31.29 -32.67
N THR A 384 -12.58 31.18 -33.66
CA THR A 384 -13.59 32.21 -33.93
C THR A 384 -14.52 32.41 -32.73
N ALA A 385 -15.04 31.33 -32.15
CA ALA A 385 -15.91 31.41 -30.98
C ALA A 385 -15.21 32.05 -29.76
N ALA A 386 -13.92 31.77 -29.55
CA ALA A 386 -13.11 32.37 -28.51
C ALA A 386 -12.89 33.88 -28.75
N ALA A 387 -12.62 34.28 -29.99
CA ALA A 387 -12.52 35.69 -30.36
C ALA A 387 -13.84 36.44 -30.13
N ASP A 388 -14.98 35.81 -30.43
CA ASP A 388 -16.32 36.39 -30.22
C ASP A 388 -16.66 36.53 -28.74
N ALA A 389 -16.32 35.52 -27.94
CA ALA A 389 -16.50 35.57 -26.49
C ALA A 389 -15.58 36.61 -25.84
N ALA A 390 -14.33 36.75 -26.31
CA ALA A 390 -13.42 37.79 -25.89
C ALA A 390 -13.97 39.19 -26.22
N LEU A 391 -14.48 39.41 -27.44
CA LEU A 391 -15.12 40.67 -27.82
C LEU A 391 -16.33 40.99 -26.92
N ALA A 392 -17.11 39.97 -26.54
CA ALA A 392 -18.25 40.15 -25.64
C ALA A 392 -17.81 40.66 -24.26
N VAL A 393 -16.71 40.13 -23.72
CA VAL A 393 -16.10 40.61 -22.48
C VAL A 393 -15.61 42.05 -22.63
N GLU A 394 -14.90 42.36 -23.71
CA GLU A 394 -14.34 43.69 -23.97
C GLU A 394 -15.41 44.78 -24.07
N VAL A 395 -16.52 44.50 -24.75
CA VAL A 395 -17.65 45.43 -24.86
C VAL A 395 -18.35 45.65 -23.51
N LEU A 396 -18.37 44.64 -22.63
CA LEU A 396 -18.99 44.73 -21.31
C LEU A 396 -18.07 45.35 -20.25
N ASP A 397 -16.78 44.99 -20.24
CA ASP A 397 -15.73 45.55 -19.38
C ASP A 397 -15.10 46.80 -20.03
N LEU A 398 -15.99 47.72 -20.43
CA LEU A 398 -15.64 48.92 -21.17
C LEU A 398 -15.01 49.98 -20.23
N SER A 399 -13.83 50.45 -20.60
CA SER A 399 -13.16 51.57 -19.95
C SER A 399 -13.64 52.93 -20.49
N ASP A 400 -13.56 53.98 -19.67
CA ASP A 400 -13.92 55.35 -20.06
C ASP A 400 -13.12 55.85 -21.29
N ASP A 401 -11.90 55.34 -21.51
CA ASP A 401 -11.03 55.76 -22.61
C ASP A 401 -11.36 55.07 -23.95
N ALA A 402 -12.13 53.96 -23.92
CA ALA A 402 -12.46 53.16 -25.10
C ALA A 402 -13.90 53.40 -25.63
N GLU A 403 -14.73 54.15 -24.89
CA GLU A 403 -16.13 54.42 -25.26
C GLU A 403 -16.24 55.09 -26.64
N ASP A 404 -15.40 56.08 -26.92
CA ASP A 404 -15.39 56.79 -28.22
C ASP A 404 -15.01 55.87 -29.39
N GLU A 405 -14.08 54.92 -29.19
CA GLU A 405 -13.67 53.99 -30.24
C GLU A 405 -14.74 52.92 -30.49
N LEU A 406 -15.43 52.46 -29.45
CA LEU A 406 -16.57 51.55 -29.61
C LEU A 406 -17.73 52.21 -30.37
N VAL A 407 -17.99 53.51 -30.12
CA VAL A 407 -18.94 54.29 -30.93
C VAL A 407 -18.47 54.41 -32.39
N ALA A 408 -17.17 54.55 -32.64
CA ALA A 408 -16.61 54.57 -34.00
C ALA A 408 -16.82 53.24 -34.74
N VAL A 409 -16.76 52.10 -34.05
CA VAL A 409 -17.17 50.79 -34.62
C VAL A 409 -18.64 50.82 -35.02
N GLY A 410 -19.52 51.34 -34.16
CA GLY A 410 -20.97 51.45 -34.44
C GLY A 410 -21.28 52.31 -35.67
N ALA A 411 -20.48 53.35 -35.92
CA ALA A 411 -20.64 54.24 -37.08
C ALA A 411 -20.33 53.55 -38.43
N LEU A 412 -19.68 52.39 -38.42
CA LEU A 412 -19.37 51.59 -39.61
C LEU A 412 -20.40 50.48 -39.87
N ILE A 413 -21.41 50.32 -39.02
CA ILE A 413 -22.49 49.34 -39.22
C ILE A 413 -23.50 49.91 -40.22
N GLU A 414 -23.57 49.31 -41.42
CA GLU A 414 -24.44 49.76 -42.52
C GLU A 414 -25.28 48.65 -43.17
N LEU A 415 -24.80 47.40 -43.21
CA LEU A 415 -25.45 46.29 -43.92
C LEU A 415 -26.61 45.69 -43.13
N THR A 416 -26.44 45.56 -41.82
CA THR A 416 -27.38 44.90 -40.91
C THR A 416 -28.32 45.89 -40.20
N GLY A 417 -28.01 47.18 -40.26
CA GLY A 417 -28.78 48.24 -39.63
C GLY A 417 -28.01 49.56 -39.60
N THR A 418 -28.44 50.47 -38.72
CA THR A 418 -27.72 51.70 -38.38
C THR A 418 -27.76 51.89 -36.87
N VAL A 419 -26.63 52.23 -36.26
CA VAL A 419 -26.54 52.66 -34.87
C VAL A 419 -26.63 54.19 -34.80
N ASP A 420 -27.23 54.75 -33.74
CA ASP A 420 -27.32 56.21 -33.57
C ASP A 420 -25.91 56.82 -33.37
N GLU A 421 -25.66 58.02 -33.91
CA GLU A 421 -24.31 58.66 -34.01
C GLU A 421 -23.54 58.79 -32.68
N ASP A 422 -24.20 58.66 -31.53
CA ASP A 422 -23.61 58.80 -30.18
C ASP A 422 -23.86 57.55 -29.29
N GLU A 423 -24.28 56.41 -29.87
CA GLU A 423 -24.58 55.17 -29.14
C GLU A 423 -23.58 54.07 -29.48
N ALA A 424 -23.10 53.35 -28.46
CA ALA A 424 -22.22 52.20 -28.67
C ALA A 424 -23.02 51.00 -29.22
N PRO A 425 -22.50 50.27 -30.22
CA PRO A 425 -23.14 49.06 -30.74
C PRO A 425 -23.15 47.94 -29.69
N THR A 426 -24.14 47.03 -29.79
CA THR A 426 -24.11 45.77 -29.04
C THR A 426 -23.17 44.76 -29.70
N VAL A 427 -22.72 43.76 -28.94
CA VAL A 427 -21.92 42.64 -29.47
C VAL A 427 -22.62 41.95 -30.65
N GLU A 428 -23.92 41.70 -30.53
CA GLU A 428 -24.72 41.09 -31.61
C GLU A 428 -24.70 41.93 -32.89
N GLN A 429 -24.78 43.26 -32.78
CA GLN A 429 -24.70 44.16 -33.94
C GLN A 429 -23.31 44.13 -34.59
N ILE A 430 -22.23 44.06 -33.79
CA ILE A 430 -20.87 43.97 -34.31
C ILE A 430 -20.66 42.64 -35.07
N LEU A 431 -21.09 41.53 -34.46
CA LEU A 431 -20.94 40.19 -35.04
C LEU A 431 -21.78 40.02 -36.31
N ASP A 432 -23.04 40.47 -36.29
CA ASP A 432 -23.92 40.40 -37.46
C ASP A 432 -23.35 41.21 -38.64
N GLU A 433 -22.83 42.41 -38.38
CA GLU A 433 -22.23 43.25 -39.43
C GLU A 433 -20.97 42.61 -40.00
N ARG A 434 -20.08 42.09 -39.14
CA ARG A 434 -18.85 41.41 -39.59
C ARG A 434 -19.19 40.22 -40.48
N ALA A 435 -20.16 39.39 -40.08
CA ALA A 435 -20.61 38.25 -40.87
C ALA A 435 -21.23 38.68 -42.22
N ALA A 436 -21.97 39.79 -42.24
CA ALA A 436 -22.54 40.34 -43.48
C ALA A 436 -21.45 40.85 -44.44
N LEU A 437 -20.41 41.50 -43.91
CA LEU A 437 -19.26 41.98 -44.68
C LEU A 437 -18.41 40.81 -45.21
N GLU A 438 -18.16 39.78 -44.42
CA GLU A 438 -17.49 38.55 -44.86
C GLU A 438 -18.25 37.86 -45.99
N ALA A 439 -19.58 37.73 -45.86
CA ALA A 439 -20.42 37.17 -46.93
C ALA A 439 -20.40 38.02 -48.21
N ALA A 440 -20.30 39.35 -48.08
CA ALA A 440 -20.16 40.24 -49.24
C ALA A 440 -18.79 40.10 -49.91
N VAL A 441 -17.71 39.86 -49.15
CA VAL A 441 -16.38 39.53 -49.69
C VAL A 441 -16.41 38.21 -50.45
N GLU A 442 -17.01 37.16 -49.88
CA GLU A 442 -17.16 35.85 -50.53
C GLU A 442 -17.99 35.95 -51.83
N ALA A 443 -18.99 36.84 -51.86
CA ALA A 443 -19.80 37.13 -53.04
C ALA A 443 -19.09 38.04 -54.07
N GLU A 444 -17.84 38.43 -53.85
CA GLU A 444 -17.04 39.35 -54.68
C GLU A 444 -17.72 40.71 -54.91
N GLU A 445 -18.43 41.25 -53.91
CA GLU A 445 -19.07 42.55 -54.02
C GLU A 445 -18.05 43.71 -54.07
N GLU A 446 -18.32 44.73 -54.91
CA GLU A 446 -17.40 45.85 -55.12
C GLU A 446 -17.21 46.66 -53.83
N GLY A 447 -15.98 46.70 -53.31
CA GLY A 447 -15.61 47.47 -52.12
C GLY A 447 -15.82 46.74 -50.79
N ALA A 448 -16.32 45.50 -50.80
CA ALA A 448 -16.55 44.72 -49.58
C ALA A 448 -15.26 44.43 -48.80
N GLU A 449 -14.15 44.14 -49.49
CA GLU A 449 -12.84 43.91 -48.86
C GLU A 449 -12.35 45.15 -48.09
N ASP A 450 -12.45 46.33 -48.70
CA ASP A 450 -12.05 47.60 -48.08
C ASP A 450 -12.96 47.93 -46.89
N ALA A 451 -14.26 47.61 -46.97
CA ALA A 451 -15.22 47.84 -45.90
C ALA A 451 -14.97 46.89 -44.70
N LEU A 452 -14.76 45.60 -44.95
CA LEU A 452 -14.41 44.62 -43.92
C LEU A 452 -13.09 44.98 -43.24
N ALA A 453 -12.08 45.37 -44.01
CA ALA A 453 -10.79 45.82 -43.47
C ALA A 453 -10.96 47.05 -42.57
N ALA A 454 -11.72 48.06 -43.00
CA ALA A 454 -11.98 49.25 -42.19
C ALA A 454 -12.78 48.93 -40.91
N PHE A 455 -13.72 47.99 -40.97
CA PHE A 455 -14.49 47.54 -39.81
C PHE A 455 -13.60 46.82 -38.79
N ASN A 456 -12.76 45.89 -39.24
CA ASN A 456 -11.81 45.19 -38.38
C ASN A 456 -10.76 46.13 -37.80
N ASP A 457 -10.23 47.09 -38.58
CA ASP A 457 -9.31 48.12 -38.07
C ASP A 457 -9.93 48.95 -36.94
N ALA A 458 -11.24 49.23 -37.01
CA ALA A 458 -11.96 49.94 -35.95
C ALA A 458 -12.15 49.07 -34.70
N ILE A 459 -12.46 47.78 -34.86
CA ILE A 459 -12.52 46.83 -33.74
C ILE A 459 -11.15 46.74 -33.07
N ASP A 460 -10.07 46.60 -33.84
CA ASP A 460 -8.70 46.53 -33.30
C ASP A 460 -8.31 47.81 -32.55
N ALA A 461 -8.73 48.99 -33.05
CA ALA A 461 -8.53 50.25 -32.36
C ALA A 461 -9.28 50.31 -31.02
N PHE A 462 -10.53 49.84 -31.00
CA PHE A 462 -11.33 49.70 -29.77
C PHE A 462 -10.64 48.76 -28.76
N LEU A 463 -10.29 47.55 -29.18
CA LEU A 463 -9.61 46.56 -28.33
C LEU A 463 -8.27 47.09 -27.79
N THR A 464 -7.52 47.83 -28.61
CA THR A 464 -6.25 48.44 -28.18
C THR A 464 -6.45 49.57 -27.16
N ALA A 465 -7.55 50.32 -27.27
CA ALA A 465 -7.88 51.40 -26.36
C ALA A 465 -8.47 50.90 -25.03
N ASN A 466 -9.14 49.74 -25.06
CA ASN A 466 -9.79 49.20 -23.87
C ASN A 466 -8.78 48.60 -22.89
N THR A 467 -8.99 48.85 -21.61
CA THR A 467 -8.21 48.22 -20.53
C THR A 467 -9.16 47.46 -19.63
N THR A 468 -9.25 46.14 -19.82
CA THR A 468 -10.20 45.27 -19.12
C THR A 468 -9.75 44.92 -17.71
N ALA A 469 -10.02 45.82 -16.77
CA ALA A 469 -9.52 45.69 -15.40
C ALA A 469 -10.29 44.67 -14.55
N LEU A 470 -11.55 44.34 -14.89
CA LEU A 470 -12.39 43.44 -14.10
C LEU A 470 -12.26 42.00 -14.57
N SER A 471 -12.29 41.74 -15.88
CA SER A 471 -12.14 40.37 -16.40
C SER A 471 -10.74 39.81 -16.11
N GLU A 472 -9.68 40.60 -16.32
CA GLU A 472 -8.30 40.20 -16.00
C GLU A 472 -8.13 39.88 -14.51
N ASP A 473 -8.75 40.64 -13.60
CA ASP A 473 -8.68 40.35 -12.17
C ASP A 473 -9.44 39.06 -11.82
N VAL A 474 -10.63 38.83 -12.40
CA VAL A 474 -11.40 37.59 -12.16
C VAL A 474 -10.61 36.36 -12.61
N VAL A 475 -10.07 36.37 -13.83
CA VAL A 475 -9.26 35.24 -14.36
C VAL A 475 -8.02 35.03 -13.49
N ALA A 476 -7.26 36.08 -13.20
CA ALA A 476 -6.07 35.96 -12.36
C ALA A 476 -6.36 35.48 -10.93
N LYS A 477 -7.57 35.71 -10.39
CA LYS A 477 -7.99 35.15 -9.09
C LYS A 477 -8.49 33.71 -9.20
N ALA A 478 -9.08 33.31 -10.32
CA ALA A 478 -9.42 31.92 -10.58
C ALA A 478 -8.14 31.08 -10.65
N ASP A 479 -7.16 31.49 -11.46
CA ASP A 479 -5.87 30.80 -11.58
C ASP A 479 -5.14 30.65 -10.24
N ALA A 480 -5.27 31.65 -9.36
CA ALA A 480 -4.70 31.61 -8.01
C ALA A 480 -5.41 30.62 -7.08
N VAL A 481 -6.71 30.38 -7.27
CA VAL A 481 -7.44 29.31 -6.57
C VAL A 481 -6.94 27.95 -7.05
N ASP A 482 -6.84 27.76 -8.36
CA ASP A 482 -6.38 26.50 -8.95
C ASP A 482 -4.95 26.18 -8.51
N THR A 483 -4.03 27.15 -8.58
CA THR A 483 -2.65 26.99 -8.09
C THR A 483 -2.59 26.60 -6.60
N ALA A 484 -3.43 27.21 -5.75
CA ALA A 484 -3.44 26.91 -4.33
C ALA A 484 -4.07 25.53 -4.03
N GLN A 485 -5.04 25.12 -4.83
CA GLN A 485 -5.67 23.81 -4.74
C GLN A 485 -4.70 22.70 -5.19
N GLU A 486 -4.03 22.88 -6.33
CA GLU A 486 -3.01 21.96 -6.84
C GLU A 486 -1.89 21.75 -5.81
N ALA A 487 -1.36 22.82 -5.22
CA ALA A 487 -0.32 22.69 -4.19
C ALA A 487 -0.78 21.89 -2.95
N LEU A 488 -2.06 22.02 -2.56
CA LEU A 488 -2.63 21.24 -1.46
C LEU A 488 -2.81 19.76 -1.84
N ASP A 489 -3.27 19.50 -3.06
CA ASP A 489 -3.47 18.15 -3.59
C ASP A 489 -2.13 17.42 -3.76
N ASP A 490 -1.12 18.07 -4.35
CA ASP A 490 0.25 17.53 -4.47
C ASP A 490 0.83 17.10 -3.11
N LEU A 491 0.64 17.93 -2.07
CA LEU A 491 1.09 17.57 -0.73
C LEU A 491 0.31 16.39 -0.14
N ASN A 492 -1.00 16.35 -0.35
CA ASN A 492 -1.82 15.23 0.14
C ASN A 492 -1.45 13.92 -0.55
N ASP A 493 -1.24 13.95 -1.85
CA ASP A 493 -0.83 12.79 -2.65
C ASP A 493 0.56 12.32 -2.23
N ALA A 494 1.51 13.23 -2.01
CA ALA A 494 2.84 12.88 -1.49
C ALA A 494 2.79 12.23 -0.10
N VAL A 495 1.88 12.70 0.76
CA VAL A 495 1.65 12.11 2.10
C VAL A 495 1.01 10.73 2.01
N GLU A 496 0.05 10.53 1.10
CA GLU A 496 -0.55 9.22 0.83
C GLU A 496 0.50 8.23 0.32
N GLY A 497 1.28 8.62 -0.70
CA GLY A 497 2.35 7.80 -1.26
C GLY A 497 3.41 7.40 -0.22
N LEU A 498 3.78 8.29 0.70
CA LEU A 498 4.65 7.92 1.82
C LEU A 498 4.00 6.89 2.75
N GLY A 499 2.71 7.04 3.04
CA GLY A 499 1.96 6.09 3.87
C GLY A 499 1.93 4.69 3.26
N GLU A 500 1.73 4.61 1.95
CA GLU A 500 1.76 3.35 1.18
C GLU A 500 3.15 2.70 1.22
N ALA A 501 4.21 3.46 0.91
CA ALA A 501 5.58 2.96 0.95
C ALA A 501 5.98 2.46 2.36
N GLN A 502 5.59 3.19 3.41
CA GLN A 502 5.83 2.78 4.80
C GLN A 502 5.04 1.52 5.18
N ALA A 503 3.84 1.33 4.63
CA ALA A 503 3.05 0.13 4.86
C ALA A 503 3.72 -1.10 4.26
N LEU A 504 4.31 -0.99 3.07
CA LEU A 504 5.11 -2.07 2.47
C LEU A 504 6.34 -2.40 3.32
N MET A 505 7.09 -1.39 3.77
CA MET A 505 8.24 -1.59 4.66
C MET A 505 7.84 -2.29 5.97
N THR A 506 6.69 -1.89 6.56
CA THR A 506 6.17 -2.51 7.78
C THR A 506 5.78 -3.97 7.56
N GLN A 507 5.17 -4.29 6.41
CA GLN A 507 4.85 -5.67 6.05
C GLN A 507 6.11 -6.52 5.88
N LEU A 508 7.12 -6.01 5.16
CA LEU A 508 8.40 -6.68 4.98
C LEU A 508 9.08 -6.98 6.32
N GLU A 509 9.14 -5.99 7.22
CA GLU A 509 9.73 -6.20 8.56
C GLU A 509 8.97 -7.26 9.35
N GLY A 510 7.63 -7.26 9.30
CA GLY A 510 6.83 -8.31 9.94
C GLY A 510 7.06 -9.71 9.37
N LEU A 511 7.30 -9.82 8.06
CA LEU A 511 7.68 -11.10 7.44
C LEU A 511 9.08 -11.54 7.87
N LYS A 512 10.02 -10.61 8.01
CA LYS A 512 11.37 -10.89 8.53
C LYS A 512 11.36 -11.28 10.01
N ASP A 513 10.47 -10.69 10.81
CA ASP A 513 10.25 -11.11 12.19
C ASP A 513 9.77 -12.58 12.27
N ASN A 514 8.95 -13.04 11.31
CA ASN A 514 8.56 -14.46 11.24
C ASN A 514 9.75 -15.39 10.93
N ILE A 515 10.71 -14.94 10.11
CA ILE A 515 11.96 -15.68 9.88
C ILE A 515 12.75 -15.74 11.18
N ALA A 516 12.97 -14.61 11.84
CA ALA A 516 13.69 -14.54 13.12
C ALA A 516 13.04 -15.43 14.19
N PHE A 517 11.71 -15.42 14.28
CA PHE A 517 10.93 -16.32 15.13
C PHE A 517 11.22 -17.80 14.83
N ALA A 518 11.17 -18.20 13.54
CA ALA A 518 11.42 -19.57 13.14
C ALA A 518 12.88 -19.99 13.40
N GLU A 519 13.83 -19.08 13.24
CA GLU A 519 15.26 -19.29 13.53
C GLU A 519 15.50 -19.49 15.04
N GLU A 520 14.89 -18.67 15.89
CA GLU A 520 15.03 -18.75 17.35
C GLU A 520 14.53 -20.08 17.91
N SER A 521 13.51 -20.69 17.30
CA SER A 521 13.04 -22.04 17.64
C SER A 521 14.16 -23.08 17.62
N PHE A 522 15.13 -22.97 16.72
CA PHE A 522 16.29 -23.88 16.68
C PHE A 522 17.28 -23.59 17.81
N GLU A 523 17.59 -22.31 18.04
CA GLU A 523 18.55 -21.90 19.05
C GLU A 523 18.07 -22.24 20.48
N LEU A 524 16.78 -22.01 20.78
CA LEU A 524 16.15 -22.39 22.04
C LEU A 524 16.16 -23.91 22.28
N ASN A 525 16.35 -24.71 21.24
CA ASN A 525 16.45 -26.16 21.30
C ASN A 525 17.89 -26.67 21.08
N ASP A 526 18.89 -25.83 21.36
CA ASP A 526 20.32 -26.14 21.31
C ASP A 526 20.84 -26.56 19.92
N TYR A 527 20.16 -26.16 18.84
CA TYR A 527 20.63 -26.32 17.47
C TYR A 527 21.21 -25.02 16.91
N ASN A 528 22.24 -25.15 16.07
CA ASN A 528 22.64 -24.08 15.17
C ASN A 528 21.64 -23.97 14.01
N LEU A 529 21.53 -22.78 13.40
CA LEU A 529 20.63 -22.56 12.28
C LEU A 529 20.86 -23.53 11.11
N PRO A 530 19.77 -23.98 10.43
CA PRO A 530 19.86 -24.87 9.29
C PRO A 530 20.78 -24.35 8.19
N ARG A 531 21.61 -25.23 7.65
CA ARG A 531 22.54 -24.90 6.55
C ARG A 531 22.30 -25.78 5.33
N LEU A 532 21.88 -25.15 4.23
CA LEU A 532 21.83 -25.79 2.93
C LEU A 532 23.25 -26.18 2.45
N LEU A 533 23.41 -27.43 2.01
CA LEU A 533 24.68 -27.94 1.51
C LEU A 533 24.95 -27.43 0.09
N THR A 534 25.44 -26.19 -0.04
CA THR A 534 25.78 -25.57 -1.33
C THR A 534 27.23 -25.78 -1.78
N THR A 535 28.08 -26.36 -0.92
CA THR A 535 29.51 -26.56 -1.20
C THR A 535 29.91 -28.04 -1.14
N ALA A 536 30.97 -28.38 -1.87
CA ALA A 536 31.45 -29.76 -1.97
C ALA A 536 31.95 -30.36 -0.64
N SER A 537 32.30 -29.53 0.35
CA SER A 537 32.75 -30.01 1.65
C SER A 537 32.53 -28.98 2.74
N VAL A 538 31.93 -29.44 3.84
CA VAL A 538 31.72 -28.66 5.06
C VAL A 538 32.22 -29.44 6.29
N SER A 539 32.51 -28.73 7.37
CA SER A 539 32.87 -29.33 8.66
C SER A 539 31.78 -29.03 9.67
N ALA A 540 31.41 -30.05 10.45
CA ALA A 540 30.60 -29.89 11.63
C ALA A 540 31.34 -29.10 12.70
N THR A 541 30.58 -28.30 13.44
CA THR A 541 31.04 -27.46 14.53
C THR A 541 31.05 -28.26 15.84
N SER A 542 31.11 -27.57 16.98
CA SER A 542 30.95 -28.21 18.29
C SER A 542 29.52 -28.13 18.82
N GLY A 543 28.65 -27.35 18.18
CA GLY A 543 27.21 -27.30 18.48
C GLY A 543 26.46 -28.34 17.64
N SER A 544 25.17 -28.50 17.89
CA SER A 544 24.31 -29.40 17.12
C SER A 544 23.99 -28.75 15.77
N ASP A 545 24.59 -29.22 14.68
CA ASP A 545 24.38 -28.62 13.36
C ASP A 545 23.23 -29.29 12.59
N ILE A 546 22.48 -28.50 11.82
CA ILE A 546 21.47 -29.02 10.90
C ILE A 546 21.94 -28.80 9.46
N TYR A 547 22.07 -29.89 8.70
CA TYR A 547 22.44 -29.88 7.29
C TYR A 547 21.24 -30.19 6.41
N LEU A 548 20.95 -29.34 5.44
CA LEU A 548 19.90 -29.58 4.45
C LEU A 548 20.53 -30.09 3.15
N ALA A 549 20.05 -31.23 2.68
CA ALA A 549 20.45 -31.74 1.37
C ALA A 549 20.02 -30.76 0.27
N ASN A 550 20.88 -30.59 -0.74
CA ASN A 550 20.62 -29.75 -1.88
C ASN A 550 20.62 -30.62 -3.15
N GLU A 551 19.51 -30.65 -3.87
CA GLU A 551 19.34 -31.45 -5.09
C GLU A 551 20.27 -30.98 -6.23
N ASP A 552 20.61 -29.69 -6.27
CA ASP A 552 21.54 -29.11 -7.24
C ASP A 552 23.01 -29.45 -6.93
N GLN A 553 23.29 -29.92 -5.70
CA GLN A 553 24.61 -30.39 -5.32
C GLN A 553 24.71 -31.91 -5.43
N ALA A 554 25.06 -32.37 -6.63
CA ALA A 554 25.23 -33.79 -6.95
C ALA A 554 26.13 -34.56 -5.95
N ALA A 555 27.13 -33.89 -5.35
CA ALA A 555 27.92 -34.46 -4.28
C ALA A 555 28.37 -33.44 -3.24
N ALA A 556 28.20 -33.78 -1.96
CA ALA A 556 28.67 -33.00 -0.82
C ALA A 556 29.40 -33.89 0.19
N ARG A 557 30.14 -33.28 1.12
CA ARG A 557 30.85 -33.99 2.19
C ARG A 557 30.71 -33.24 3.51
N ILE A 558 30.34 -33.97 4.56
CA ILE A 558 30.32 -33.44 5.93
C ILE A 558 31.44 -34.11 6.71
N VAL A 559 32.31 -33.32 7.31
CA VAL A 559 33.42 -33.79 8.15
C VAL A 559 33.04 -33.61 9.61
N ASN A 560 33.40 -34.58 10.46
CA ASN A 560 33.11 -34.59 11.91
C ASN A 560 31.61 -34.67 12.27
N PHE A 561 30.76 -35.16 11.37
CA PHE A 561 29.33 -35.37 11.66
C PHE A 561 29.13 -36.28 12.87
N GLY A 562 28.44 -35.79 13.90
CA GLY A 562 28.20 -36.48 15.16
C GLY A 562 29.42 -36.63 16.06
N ALA A 563 30.53 -35.91 15.78
CA ALA A 563 31.73 -35.96 16.61
C ALA A 563 31.61 -35.12 17.88
N ALA A 564 30.80 -34.06 17.83
CA ALA A 564 30.40 -33.19 18.93
C ALA A 564 29.06 -32.55 18.55
N GLY A 565 28.15 -32.34 19.51
CA GLY A 565 26.79 -31.91 19.22
C GLY A 565 25.92 -33.02 18.61
N ASP A 566 24.61 -32.78 18.58
CA ASP A 566 23.62 -33.69 17.99
C ASP A 566 23.38 -33.30 16.53
N ASP A 567 24.34 -33.61 15.65
CA ASP A 567 24.27 -33.24 14.24
C ASP A 567 23.16 -33.99 13.48
N VAL A 568 22.48 -33.25 12.60
CA VAL A 568 21.38 -33.73 11.77
C VAL A 568 21.68 -33.49 10.29
N LEU A 569 21.39 -34.48 9.45
CA LEU A 569 21.23 -34.31 8.00
C LEU A 569 19.77 -34.53 7.62
N TYR A 570 19.10 -33.47 7.17
CA TYR A 570 17.75 -33.51 6.62
C TYR A 570 17.78 -33.66 5.10
N ILE A 571 17.03 -34.63 4.58
CA ILE A 571 17.00 -34.95 3.14
C ILE A 571 15.62 -34.73 2.51
N GLY A 572 14.69 -34.10 3.23
CA GLY A 572 13.29 -33.98 2.81
C GLY A 572 12.40 -35.10 3.35
N SER A 573 11.08 -34.91 3.26
CA SER A 573 10.09 -35.88 3.71
C SER A 573 9.79 -36.96 2.64
N GLY A 574 9.10 -38.04 3.02
CA GLY A 574 8.66 -39.08 2.07
C GLY A 574 9.70 -40.14 1.68
N TYR A 575 10.96 -39.97 2.10
CA TYR A 575 12.03 -40.95 1.86
C TYR A 575 11.91 -42.21 2.72
N LYS A 576 12.34 -43.34 2.17
CA LYS A 576 12.46 -44.63 2.88
C LYS A 576 13.89 -45.14 2.87
N LEU A 577 14.39 -45.54 4.04
CA LEU A 577 15.71 -46.18 4.12
C LEU A 577 15.69 -47.56 3.46
N ASN A 578 16.47 -47.70 2.38
CA ASN A 578 16.74 -48.99 1.78
C ASN A 578 17.85 -49.70 2.59
N THR A 579 17.43 -50.64 3.43
CA THR A 579 18.31 -51.36 4.35
C THR A 579 19.30 -52.33 3.68
N THR A 580 19.23 -52.50 2.35
CA THR A 580 20.18 -53.38 1.64
C THR A 580 21.55 -52.75 1.46
N GLY A 581 21.66 -51.41 1.53
CA GLY A 581 22.88 -50.66 1.22
C GLY A 581 23.37 -50.86 -0.22
N ASP A 582 22.50 -51.37 -1.10
CA ASP A 582 22.80 -51.72 -2.48
C ASP A 582 21.88 -50.92 -3.39
N ILE A 583 22.45 -49.87 -3.99
CA ILE A 583 21.73 -48.97 -4.92
C ILE A 583 21.17 -49.68 -6.16
N THR A 584 21.48 -50.95 -6.40
CA THR A 584 20.88 -51.76 -7.48
C THR A 584 19.61 -52.47 -7.05
N LYS A 585 19.16 -52.30 -5.80
CA LYS A 585 17.97 -52.95 -5.23
C LYS A 585 16.86 -51.96 -4.88
N GLY A 586 16.73 -50.88 -5.66
CA GLY A 586 15.73 -49.87 -5.42
C GLY A 586 14.30 -50.29 -5.83
N VAL A 587 13.31 -49.59 -5.28
CA VAL A 587 11.88 -49.79 -5.40
C VAL A 587 11.24 -48.61 -6.15
N ASN A 588 10.77 -48.84 -7.38
CA ASN A 588 10.24 -47.81 -8.28
C ASN A 588 9.07 -46.94 -7.77
N ALA A 589 8.46 -47.28 -6.62
CA ALA A 589 7.30 -46.58 -6.07
C ALA A 589 7.65 -45.67 -4.88
N ASP A 590 8.87 -45.79 -4.35
CA ASP A 590 9.31 -45.10 -3.15
C ASP A 590 10.51 -44.23 -3.50
N LEU A 591 10.59 -43.02 -2.93
CA LEU A 591 11.86 -42.30 -2.88
C LEU A 591 12.73 -42.94 -1.81
N GLU A 592 13.95 -43.34 -2.16
CA GLU A 592 14.82 -44.08 -1.25
C GLU A 592 16.07 -43.31 -0.81
N VAL A 593 16.57 -43.67 0.37
CA VAL A 593 17.90 -43.31 0.83
C VAL A 593 18.70 -44.57 1.11
N PHE A 594 19.99 -44.56 0.75
CA PHE A 594 20.91 -45.68 0.93
C PHE A 594 22.12 -45.25 1.75
N PHE A 595 22.48 -46.05 2.75
CA PHE A 595 23.76 -45.90 3.45
C PHE A 595 24.78 -46.88 2.90
N VAL A 596 25.74 -46.36 2.13
CA VAL A 596 26.77 -47.17 1.46
C VAL A 596 28.13 -46.93 2.11
N LYS A 597 28.74 -47.98 2.65
CA LYS A 597 30.05 -47.88 3.28
C LYS A 597 31.13 -47.49 2.26
N SER A 598 31.91 -46.45 2.58
CA SER A 598 33.05 -45.97 1.80
C SER A 598 34.28 -45.78 2.69
N GLY A 599 35.10 -46.83 2.82
CA GLY A 599 36.24 -46.82 3.75
C GLY A 599 35.80 -46.74 5.22
N THR A 600 36.21 -45.68 5.92
CA THR A 600 35.76 -45.31 7.29
C THR A 600 34.56 -44.35 7.29
N SER A 601 34.06 -43.99 6.12
CA SER A 601 32.98 -43.02 5.93
C SER A 601 31.72 -43.71 5.42
N THR A 602 30.62 -42.97 5.39
CA THR A 602 29.36 -43.39 4.78
C THR A 602 28.99 -42.45 3.64
N ASN A 603 28.64 -43.02 2.49
CA ASN A 603 27.96 -42.30 1.43
C ASN A 603 26.46 -42.46 1.68
N VAL A 604 25.80 -41.38 2.06
CA VAL A 604 24.35 -41.24 2.03
C VAL A 604 23.96 -40.92 0.60
N ILE A 605 23.27 -41.84 -0.06
CA ILE A 605 22.80 -41.68 -1.43
C ILE A 605 21.31 -41.45 -1.37
N VAL A 606 20.86 -40.28 -1.83
CA VAL A 606 19.45 -39.86 -1.81
C VAL A 606 18.95 -39.83 -3.24
N GLU A 607 17.81 -40.44 -3.51
CA GLU A 607 17.17 -40.42 -4.83
C GLU A 607 16.49 -39.09 -5.10
N THR A 608 16.76 -38.45 -6.24
CA THR A 608 16.01 -37.25 -6.66
C THR A 608 14.78 -37.61 -7.51
N SER A 609 14.70 -38.87 -7.97
CA SER A 609 13.50 -39.45 -8.58
C SER A 609 13.40 -40.92 -8.21
N ALA A 610 12.18 -41.39 -7.92
CA ALA A 610 11.95 -42.79 -7.56
C ALA A 610 12.33 -43.70 -8.74
N PHE A 611 13.34 -44.52 -8.55
CA PHE A 611 13.74 -45.50 -9.55
C PHE A 611 13.76 -46.89 -8.95
N GLY A 612 14.03 -47.92 -9.75
CA GLY A 612 14.38 -49.17 -9.11
C GLY A 612 15.38 -49.98 -9.86
N SER A 613 15.46 -51.24 -9.47
CA SER A 613 16.66 -52.08 -9.58
C SER A 613 17.27 -52.21 -10.99
N ASN A 614 16.53 -51.84 -12.05
CA ASN A 614 16.93 -51.94 -13.45
C ASN A 614 17.13 -50.59 -14.18
N THR A 615 17.05 -49.45 -13.50
CA THR A 615 17.24 -48.14 -14.14
C THR A 615 18.72 -47.92 -14.50
N ALA A 616 18.99 -47.54 -15.76
CA ALA A 616 20.34 -47.41 -16.29
C ALA A 616 21.07 -46.13 -15.84
N THR A 617 20.32 -45.05 -15.63
CA THR A 617 20.79 -43.78 -15.09
C THR A 617 20.12 -43.56 -13.74
N LYS A 618 20.90 -43.37 -12.69
CA LYS A 618 20.39 -43.12 -11.34
C LYS A 618 20.47 -41.63 -11.10
N GLU A 619 19.34 -41.01 -10.82
CA GLU A 619 19.26 -39.60 -10.45
C GLU A 619 19.35 -39.55 -8.92
N VAL A 620 20.55 -39.29 -8.44
CA VAL A 620 20.89 -39.32 -7.01
C VAL A 620 21.84 -38.18 -6.67
N ILE A 621 21.69 -37.67 -5.46
CA ILE A 621 22.74 -36.89 -4.79
C ILE A 621 23.52 -37.79 -3.83
N THR A 622 24.81 -37.53 -3.66
CA THR A 622 25.68 -38.29 -2.77
C THR A 622 26.31 -37.41 -1.70
N ILE A 623 25.95 -37.64 -0.44
CA ILE A 623 26.49 -36.91 0.70
C ILE A 623 27.43 -37.83 1.48
N THR A 624 28.71 -37.48 1.57
CA THR A 624 29.70 -38.30 2.28
C THR A 624 29.87 -37.82 3.72
N LEU A 625 29.44 -38.63 4.69
CA LEU A 625 29.69 -38.41 6.12
C LEU A 625 31.05 -39.00 6.49
N THR A 626 32.05 -38.13 6.67
CA THR A 626 33.45 -38.55 6.84
C THR A 626 33.70 -39.10 8.23
N GLY A 627 34.18 -40.34 8.31
CA GLY A 627 34.54 -40.96 9.59
C GLY A 627 33.38 -41.59 10.36
N VAL A 628 32.16 -41.56 9.80
CA VAL A 628 30.96 -42.17 10.38
C VAL A 628 30.65 -43.48 9.66
N ALA A 629 30.45 -44.58 10.39
CA ALA A 629 30.08 -45.85 9.77
C ALA A 629 28.55 -45.95 9.57
N PRO A 630 28.07 -46.72 8.58
CA PRO A 630 26.62 -46.81 8.31
C PRO A 630 25.80 -47.39 9.47
N ALA A 631 26.45 -48.13 10.38
CA ALA A 631 25.81 -48.74 11.54
C ALA A 631 25.61 -47.75 12.70
N ASP A 632 26.29 -46.61 12.64
CA ASP A 632 26.21 -45.53 13.63
C ASP A 632 25.22 -44.44 13.16
N LEU A 633 24.44 -44.70 12.10
CA LEU A 633 23.44 -43.79 11.57
C LEU A 633 22.03 -44.30 11.82
N GLU A 634 21.16 -43.39 12.20
CA GLU A 634 19.72 -43.62 12.26
C GLU A 634 19.02 -42.83 11.15
N PHE A 635 17.84 -43.33 10.72
CA PHE A 635 16.99 -42.64 9.76
C PHE A 635 15.55 -42.66 10.24
N ALA A 636 14.93 -41.49 10.36
CA ALA A 636 13.52 -41.35 10.67
C ALA A 636 12.95 -40.11 9.99
N ASN A 637 11.86 -40.27 9.23
CA ASN A 637 11.10 -39.15 8.64
C ASN A 637 11.98 -38.13 7.86
N GLY A 638 12.96 -38.60 7.09
CA GLY A 638 13.84 -37.68 6.33
C GLY A 638 15.02 -37.12 7.11
N ILE A 639 15.13 -37.46 8.39
CA ILE A 639 16.23 -37.05 9.27
C ILE A 639 17.23 -38.20 9.41
N ILE A 640 18.52 -37.89 9.23
CA ILE A 640 19.64 -38.77 9.49
C ILE A 640 20.45 -38.21 10.67
N THR A 641 20.67 -39.02 11.70
CA THR A 641 21.45 -38.65 12.89
C THR A 641 22.55 -39.66 13.16
N HIS A 642 23.53 -39.27 13.98
CA HIS A 642 24.53 -40.18 14.53
C HIS A 642 24.03 -40.78 15.86
N ALA A 643 24.11 -42.10 16.00
CA ALA A 643 23.66 -42.87 17.18
C ALA A 643 24.67 -42.91 18.34
#